data_AF-A0A850G1X2-F1
#
_entry.id   AF-A0A850G1X2-F1
#
_cell.length_a   1.000
_cell.length_b   1.000
_cell.length_c   1.000
_cell.angle_alpha   90.00
_cell.angle_beta   90.00
_cell.angle_gamma   90.00
#
_symmetry.space_group_name_H-M   'P 1'
#
loop_
_entity.id
_entity.type
_entity.pdbx_description
1 polymer ?
#
loop_
_entity_poly.entity_id
_entity_poly.type
_entity_poly.pdbx_seq_one_letter_code
_entity_poly.pdbx_strand_id
1 'polypeptide(L)'
;MGQLIEIAKSGRAACRICGAKIKKGEHRLGVEYDSEYGTSHRWHHLACAATKLPAELAAALSSYAGELPEREQLLATIAEASKAAAAADASPGVSYPRYPSASLAPTSRASCAECGEAIAKGEVRVEIEHEVEINGRMREAVGYLHPACAPRWAARNWTGTADFAETLRHNAAVSVPEAAFASYEAPERAPRPPFPGVDEVQLQRLARALGRARDVSGYRHKDVLRDAVAHDERTRLLWYMARHELIDAGHDPGIWSLLADEPADFELDAALDLLCQIPGKLSPLFGRGYRADYLIPNWCESLQRIAVLCHHADRERLRERLPQMHGNVRLGVCLVFALRGDEVPSEARKALVEGLAKIASTAYPEHIDDVETSEPYPEQSVFDPAPIARALDAETWRDALRSGVARHRWRDASLVHEVLVELELPALLKTLMRADGGDLDAASFEALIEARGDAGPALITALMAVPEDDRGGGFERFLTVAMARSPGQVPAGAEDLLDFLAMNPSLSTGEEAVPRYRRALTALGDARVDALAARLLDSRMSSRAAAPLSLRFDADSYAKIFTADDAYLSPMWLALPGLAALPTLLRELDSPRAGDQKKRIADALPLALLQAARDGERIDVELLARLELGDRDELSHSLCEALTVVLPAVDAKALARHVRDQLEAEAPASRPEQLLWVASFVEDPGVHELAVKTVIERRADIRALGLVKQAVTRLGDAALPLFERHIAISQGDRTFLGQLESVFPPPAVEALGAAQGLAKETSLQTMQRLAKAGRDHRRVYAFDLYAKLSPPRDGSLSCYDGPPPAGVEVPLRAGEPMDHVLTIDLQDAPELAALAGHEGARTLSFFLGERHEDELVEDSELVPCAAPGALHPEARPFAIVPLDLPGGVFARRTDNPELQQLRKLLFNCDGYALGEPIWIQSPEPMGTFLFQLSESFGLNLGDSGEMYVWAGGEANWQCY
;
A
#
# COMPACT_ATOMS: atom_id res chain seq x y z
N MET A 1 -0.70 -49.24 -26.81
CA MET A 1 0.10 -48.40 -27.72
C MET A 1 0.16 -49.09 -29.08
N GLY A 2 -0.22 -48.41 -30.17
CA GLY A 2 -0.29 -48.99 -31.50
C GLY A 2 1.08 -49.08 -32.16
N GLN A 3 1.80 -50.17 -31.94
CA GLN A 3 3.04 -50.43 -32.69
C GLN A 3 2.68 -50.97 -34.08
N LEU A 4 3.24 -50.39 -35.13
CA LEU A 4 2.99 -50.83 -36.50
C LEU A 4 4.28 -51.05 -37.28
N ILE A 5 4.26 -52.06 -38.15
CA ILE A 5 5.28 -52.25 -39.19
C ILE A 5 4.71 -51.76 -40.51
N GLU A 6 5.45 -50.89 -41.20
CA GLU A 6 5.11 -50.48 -42.56
C GLU A 6 6.35 -50.38 -43.44
N ILE A 7 6.13 -50.35 -44.76
CA ILE A 7 7.16 -50.01 -45.73
C ILE A 7 7.34 -48.49 -45.76
N ALA A 8 8.58 -48.03 -45.60
CA ALA A 8 8.91 -46.62 -45.56
C ALA A 8 8.46 -45.89 -46.85
N LYS A 9 7.42 -45.07 -46.74
CA LYS A 9 6.85 -44.30 -47.86
C LYS A 9 7.84 -43.26 -48.44
N SER A 10 8.84 -42.84 -47.65
CA SER A 10 9.92 -41.96 -48.07
C SER A 10 11.21 -42.21 -47.30
N GLY A 11 12.35 -41.81 -47.86
CA GLY A 11 13.67 -41.91 -47.23
C GLY A 11 13.98 -40.83 -46.18
N ARG A 12 12.97 -40.04 -45.77
CA ARG A 12 13.18 -38.86 -44.90
C ARG A 12 13.31 -39.21 -43.43
N ALA A 13 12.73 -40.33 -42.99
CA ALA A 13 12.78 -40.76 -41.60
C ALA A 13 14.20 -41.19 -41.20
N ALA A 14 14.58 -40.89 -39.96
CA ALA A 14 15.80 -41.38 -39.34
C ALA A 14 15.43 -42.35 -38.21
N CYS A 15 16.17 -43.44 -38.12
CA CYS A 15 16.04 -44.40 -37.03
C CYS A 15 16.42 -43.74 -35.71
N ARG A 16 15.55 -43.79 -34.71
CA ARG A 16 15.79 -43.14 -33.41
C ARG A 16 16.83 -43.86 -32.55
N ILE A 17 17.27 -45.07 -32.94
CA ILE A 17 18.30 -45.83 -32.21
C ILE A 17 19.69 -45.49 -32.74
N CYS A 18 19.93 -45.60 -34.06
CA CYS A 18 21.25 -45.39 -34.65
C CYS A 18 21.43 -44.03 -35.33
N GLY A 19 20.36 -43.23 -35.48
CA GLY A 19 20.37 -41.93 -36.15
C GLY A 19 20.42 -41.98 -37.69
N ALA A 20 20.66 -43.13 -38.30
CA ALA A 20 20.76 -43.28 -39.76
C ALA A 20 19.40 -43.17 -40.46
N LYS A 21 19.39 -42.72 -41.73
CA LYS A 21 18.17 -42.63 -42.55
C LYS A 21 17.61 -44.03 -42.88
N ILE A 22 16.29 -44.17 -42.82
CA ILE A 22 15.56 -45.37 -43.25
C ILE A 22 15.20 -45.18 -44.72
N LYS A 23 15.62 -46.08 -45.61
CA LYS A 23 15.47 -45.90 -47.06
C LYS A 23 14.01 -46.07 -47.48
N LYS A 24 13.58 -45.36 -48.53
CA LYS A 24 12.24 -45.57 -49.13
C LYS A 24 12.14 -47.02 -49.60
N GLY A 25 11.06 -47.72 -49.25
CA GLY A 25 10.87 -49.13 -49.60
C GLY A 25 11.38 -50.13 -48.55
N GLU A 26 12.07 -49.66 -47.50
CA GLU A 26 12.54 -50.51 -46.40
C GLU A 26 11.44 -50.70 -45.33
N HIS A 27 11.34 -51.87 -44.72
CA HIS A 27 10.42 -52.08 -43.60
C HIS A 27 10.92 -51.35 -42.35
N ARG A 28 10.00 -50.72 -41.62
CA ARG A 28 10.32 -49.97 -40.40
C ARG A 28 9.25 -50.16 -39.33
N LEU A 29 9.68 -50.12 -38.08
CA LEU A 29 8.81 -50.10 -36.92
C LEU A 29 8.45 -48.65 -36.59
N GLY A 30 7.16 -48.37 -36.49
CA GLY A 30 6.62 -47.15 -35.91
C GLY A 30 6.19 -47.40 -34.48
N VAL A 31 6.82 -46.70 -33.53
CA VAL A 31 6.39 -46.69 -32.13
C VAL A 31 5.55 -45.45 -31.86
N GLU A 32 4.29 -45.68 -31.52
CA GLU A 32 3.33 -44.60 -31.26
C GLU A 32 3.74 -43.78 -30.03
N TYR A 33 3.68 -42.46 -30.15
CA TYR A 33 3.87 -41.52 -29.05
C TYR A 33 3.00 -40.29 -29.26
N ASP A 34 2.57 -39.68 -28.16
CA ASP A 34 1.86 -38.42 -28.23
C ASP A 34 2.83 -37.26 -28.45
N SER A 35 2.58 -36.51 -29.51
CA SER A 35 3.25 -35.26 -29.81
C SER A 35 2.31 -34.08 -29.56
N GLU A 36 2.86 -32.87 -29.48
CA GLU A 36 2.10 -31.62 -29.33
C GLU A 36 1.08 -31.38 -30.46
N TYR A 37 1.19 -32.12 -31.58
CA TYR A 37 0.30 -32.06 -32.73
C TYR A 37 -0.58 -33.31 -32.88
N GLY A 38 -0.72 -34.10 -31.82
CA GLY A 38 -1.44 -35.38 -31.79
C GLY A 38 -0.52 -36.60 -31.87
N THR A 39 -1.13 -37.77 -31.99
CA THR A 39 -0.46 -39.06 -31.98
C THR A 39 0.42 -39.24 -33.23
N SER A 40 1.71 -39.52 -33.03
CA SER A 40 2.71 -39.68 -34.10
C SER A 40 3.56 -40.93 -33.86
N HIS A 41 4.38 -41.31 -34.84
CA HIS A 41 5.27 -42.49 -34.73
C HIS A 41 6.75 -42.09 -34.69
N ARG A 42 7.52 -42.72 -33.79
CA ARG A 42 8.99 -42.76 -33.85
C ARG A 42 9.40 -43.94 -34.71
N TRP A 43 10.24 -43.68 -35.72
CA TRP A 43 10.61 -44.69 -36.71
C TRP A 43 11.95 -45.35 -36.35
N HIS A 44 12.02 -46.67 -36.54
CA HIS A 44 13.19 -47.49 -36.28
C HIS A 44 13.41 -48.50 -37.42
N HIS A 45 14.67 -48.81 -37.75
CA HIS A 45 14.98 -50.00 -38.56
C HIS A 45 14.55 -51.26 -37.81
N LEU A 46 14.05 -52.28 -38.51
CA LEU A 46 13.62 -53.53 -37.87
C LEU A 46 14.77 -54.20 -37.09
N ALA A 47 15.98 -54.24 -37.66
CA ALA A 47 17.16 -54.79 -36.97
C ALA A 47 17.56 -54.01 -35.70
N CYS A 48 17.44 -52.68 -35.73
CA CYS A 48 17.70 -51.84 -34.56
C CYS A 48 16.63 -52.09 -33.47
N ALA A 49 15.36 -52.19 -33.88
CA ALA A 49 14.27 -52.47 -32.95
C ALA A 49 14.37 -53.88 -32.37
N ALA A 50 14.82 -54.89 -33.13
CA ALA A 50 14.98 -56.25 -32.64
C ALA A 50 15.97 -56.37 -31.47
N THR A 51 16.96 -55.48 -31.40
CA THR A 51 17.98 -55.47 -30.34
C THR A 51 17.65 -54.55 -29.17
N LYS A 52 16.97 -53.43 -29.41
CA LYS A 52 16.74 -52.38 -28.38
C LYS A 52 15.27 -52.21 -27.97
N LEU A 53 14.32 -52.68 -28.77
CA LEU A 53 12.88 -52.61 -28.53
C LEU A 53 12.21 -53.98 -28.84
N PRO A 54 12.69 -55.08 -28.22
CA PRO A 54 12.27 -56.43 -28.59
C PRO A 54 10.78 -56.68 -28.35
N ALA A 55 10.20 -56.09 -27.29
CA ALA A 55 8.78 -56.24 -26.94
C ALA A 55 7.86 -55.54 -27.95
N GLU A 56 8.19 -54.30 -28.31
CA GLU A 56 7.42 -53.48 -29.25
C GLU A 56 7.48 -54.06 -30.66
N LEU A 57 8.65 -54.56 -31.08
CA LEU A 57 8.79 -55.22 -32.37
C LEU A 57 8.04 -56.56 -32.41
N ALA A 58 8.09 -57.35 -31.34
CA ALA A 58 7.34 -58.61 -31.24
C ALA A 58 5.83 -58.37 -31.35
N ALA A 59 5.31 -57.37 -30.64
CA ALA A 59 3.91 -56.97 -30.71
C ALA A 59 3.51 -56.56 -32.14
N ALA A 60 4.32 -55.73 -32.80
CA ALA A 60 4.04 -55.30 -34.16
C ALA A 60 4.14 -56.46 -35.18
N LEU A 61 5.11 -57.37 -35.03
CA LEU A 61 5.26 -58.57 -35.88
C LEU A 61 4.09 -59.54 -35.75
N SER A 62 3.48 -59.64 -34.56
CA SER A 62 2.30 -60.47 -34.33
C SER A 62 1.06 -59.98 -35.07
N SER A 63 0.96 -58.65 -35.25
CA SER A 63 -0.17 -57.99 -35.91
C SER A 63 0.07 -57.70 -37.39
N TYR A 64 1.31 -57.84 -37.87
CA TYR A 64 1.68 -57.59 -39.26
C TYR A 64 1.43 -58.81 -40.14
N ALA A 65 0.53 -58.68 -41.12
CA ALA A 65 0.13 -59.77 -42.03
C ALA A 65 0.93 -59.85 -43.35
N GLY A 66 1.86 -58.92 -43.60
CA GLY A 66 2.67 -58.89 -44.84
C GLY A 66 3.89 -59.83 -44.80
N GLU A 67 4.43 -60.12 -45.98
CA GLU A 67 5.67 -60.90 -46.13
C GLU A 67 6.90 -60.07 -45.68
N LEU A 68 7.66 -60.63 -44.74
CA LEU A 68 8.93 -60.09 -44.25
C LEU A 68 10.00 -61.15 -44.44
N PRO A 69 10.87 -61.05 -45.46
CA PRO A 69 11.90 -62.05 -45.75
C PRO A 69 12.84 -62.35 -44.57
N GLU A 70 13.04 -61.37 -43.70
CA GLU A 70 13.93 -61.41 -42.52
C GLU A 70 13.18 -61.74 -41.20
N ARG A 71 11.90 -62.13 -41.26
CA ARG A 71 11.06 -62.36 -40.07
C ARG A 71 11.66 -63.37 -39.08
N GLU A 72 12.16 -64.50 -39.56
CA GLU A 72 12.76 -65.53 -38.68
C GLU A 72 14.04 -65.02 -37.98
N GLN A 73 14.87 -64.24 -38.68
CA GLN A 73 16.09 -63.65 -38.12
C GLN A 73 15.76 -62.58 -37.07
N LEU A 74 14.72 -61.77 -37.32
CA LEU A 74 14.24 -60.79 -36.35
C LEU A 74 13.68 -61.47 -35.11
N LEU A 75 12.89 -62.54 -35.25
CA LEU A 75 12.36 -63.31 -34.12
C LEU A 75 13.47 -63.97 -33.30
N ALA A 76 14.51 -64.50 -33.95
CA ALA A 76 15.69 -65.03 -33.26
C ALA A 76 16.43 -63.95 -32.47
N THR A 77 16.63 -62.77 -33.07
CA THR A 77 17.28 -61.61 -32.42
C THR A 77 16.47 -61.10 -31.24
N ILE A 78 15.14 -61.03 -31.38
CA ILE A 78 14.21 -60.67 -30.29
C ILE A 78 14.34 -61.68 -29.15
N ALA A 79 14.36 -62.98 -29.45
CA ALA A 79 14.46 -64.03 -28.43
C ALA A 79 15.80 -63.97 -27.68
N GLU A 80 16.90 -63.66 -28.37
CA GLU A 80 18.22 -63.47 -27.76
C GLU A 80 18.27 -62.20 -26.90
N ALA A 81 17.77 -61.07 -27.41
CA ALA A 81 17.68 -59.81 -26.67
C ALA A 81 16.76 -59.93 -25.44
N SER A 82 15.66 -60.68 -25.54
CA SER A 82 14.72 -60.92 -24.43
C SER A 82 15.33 -61.85 -23.38
N LYS A 83 16.16 -62.83 -23.77
CA LYS A 83 16.94 -63.65 -22.82
C LYS A 83 18.00 -62.84 -22.10
N ALA A 84 18.69 -61.93 -22.80
CA ALA A 84 19.66 -61.02 -22.19
C ALA A 84 18.99 -60.03 -21.22
N ALA A 85 17.79 -59.55 -21.55
CA ALA A 85 16.97 -58.73 -20.65
C ALA A 85 16.50 -59.52 -19.41
N ALA A 86 16.03 -60.76 -19.59
CA ALA A 86 15.59 -61.63 -18.50
C ALA A 86 16.73 -62.06 -17.56
N ALA A 87 17.98 -62.11 -18.03
CA ALA A 87 19.15 -62.37 -17.19
C ALA A 87 19.61 -61.15 -16.37
N ALA A 88 19.12 -59.94 -16.71
CA ALA A 88 19.40 -58.69 -16.00
C ALA A 88 18.29 -58.30 -15.01
N ASP A 89 17.22 -59.10 -14.91
CA ASP A 89 15.94 -58.75 -14.27
C ASP A 89 15.78 -59.32 -12.84
N ALA A 90 16.83 -59.20 -12.01
CA ALA A 90 16.73 -59.42 -10.56
C ALA A 90 16.38 -58.13 -9.77
N SER A 91 15.86 -57.09 -10.43
CA SER A 91 15.15 -55.96 -9.81
C SER A 91 14.27 -55.28 -10.87
N PRO A 92 13.03 -54.87 -10.54
CA PRO A 92 12.04 -54.55 -11.55
C PRO A 92 12.24 -53.15 -12.15
N GLY A 93 12.36 -53.12 -13.48
CA GLY A 93 11.85 -52.04 -14.33
C GLY A 93 12.66 -50.74 -14.39
N VAL A 94 13.30 -50.51 -15.54
CA VAL A 94 13.35 -49.27 -16.35
C VAL A 94 14.64 -49.26 -17.19
N SER A 95 14.50 -49.15 -18.53
CA SER A 95 15.59 -49.20 -19.52
C SER A 95 16.20 -47.82 -19.83
N TYR A 96 16.79 -47.15 -18.84
CA TYR A 96 17.50 -45.88 -19.01
C TYR A 96 18.98 -46.00 -18.55
N PRO A 97 19.88 -45.07 -18.94
CA PRO A 97 21.27 -45.06 -18.47
C PRO A 97 21.30 -45.13 -16.94
N ARG A 98 22.13 -45.99 -16.36
CA ARG A 98 22.25 -46.11 -14.90
C ARG A 98 22.97 -44.88 -14.36
N TYR A 99 22.22 -43.94 -13.79
CA TYR A 99 22.76 -42.79 -13.06
C TYR A 99 23.04 -43.16 -11.60
N PRO A 100 24.02 -42.49 -10.95
CA PRO A 100 25.00 -41.59 -11.55
C PRO A 100 26.00 -42.34 -12.46
N SER A 101 26.53 -41.67 -13.49
CA SER A 101 27.61 -42.16 -14.35
C SER A 101 28.65 -41.03 -14.58
N ALA A 102 29.75 -41.29 -15.29
CA ALA A 102 30.71 -40.26 -15.67
C ALA A 102 31.18 -40.43 -17.11
N SER A 103 31.39 -39.30 -17.79
CA SER A 103 31.87 -39.21 -19.17
C SER A 103 32.80 -38.01 -19.37
N LEU A 104 33.48 -37.92 -20.51
CA LEU A 104 34.16 -36.69 -20.92
C LEU A 104 33.17 -35.74 -21.60
N ALA A 105 33.21 -34.46 -21.25
CA ALA A 105 32.36 -33.45 -21.84
C ALA A 105 32.60 -33.32 -23.36
N PRO A 106 31.64 -33.67 -24.23
CA PRO A 106 31.86 -33.63 -25.68
C PRO A 106 31.89 -32.19 -26.23
N THR A 107 31.31 -31.25 -25.49
CA THR A 107 31.26 -29.80 -25.79
C THR A 107 31.35 -29.00 -24.50
N SER A 108 31.69 -27.71 -24.59
CA SER A 108 31.74 -26.78 -23.45
C SER A 108 30.39 -26.12 -23.14
N ARG A 109 29.27 -26.76 -23.53
CA ARG A 109 27.91 -26.21 -23.34
C ARG A 109 27.24 -26.68 -22.05
N ALA A 110 27.82 -27.65 -21.36
CA ALA A 110 27.31 -28.14 -20.09
C ALA A 110 27.73 -27.20 -18.96
N SER A 111 26.82 -26.93 -18.02
CA SER A 111 27.10 -26.24 -16.76
C SER A 111 26.94 -27.22 -15.60
N CYS A 112 27.73 -27.03 -14.54
CA CYS A 112 27.63 -27.81 -13.33
C CYS A 112 26.35 -27.46 -12.56
N ALA A 113 25.53 -28.46 -12.24
CA ALA A 113 24.27 -28.28 -11.52
C ALA A 113 24.44 -27.89 -10.03
N GLU A 114 25.66 -27.96 -9.48
CA GLU A 114 25.96 -27.55 -8.09
C GLU A 114 26.51 -26.12 -8.00
N CYS A 115 27.48 -25.73 -8.84
CA CYS A 115 28.12 -24.41 -8.78
C CYS A 115 27.71 -23.44 -9.91
N GLY A 116 26.98 -23.92 -10.93
CA GLY A 116 26.56 -23.13 -12.09
C GLY A 116 27.64 -22.86 -13.14
N GLU A 117 28.91 -23.12 -12.85
CA GLU A 117 30.02 -22.87 -13.77
C GLU A 117 30.04 -23.81 -14.98
N ALA A 118 30.61 -23.37 -16.11
CA ALA A 118 30.70 -24.15 -17.34
C ALA A 118 31.74 -25.27 -17.23
N ILE A 119 31.38 -26.48 -17.69
CA ILE A 119 32.27 -27.63 -17.76
C ILE A 119 32.99 -27.60 -19.12
N ALA A 120 34.31 -27.48 -19.11
CA ALA A 120 35.11 -27.39 -20.32
C ALA A 120 35.04 -28.67 -21.17
N LYS A 121 35.13 -28.53 -22.50
CA LYS A 121 35.16 -29.67 -23.42
C LYS A 121 36.39 -30.55 -23.13
N GLY A 122 36.17 -31.85 -23.00
CA GLY A 122 37.21 -32.83 -22.72
C GLY A 122 37.45 -33.09 -21.24
N GLU A 123 36.84 -32.32 -20.33
CA GLU A 123 36.90 -32.56 -18.88
C GLU A 123 35.96 -33.68 -18.44
N VAL A 124 36.32 -34.35 -17.35
CA VAL A 124 35.44 -35.36 -16.72
C VAL A 124 34.23 -34.64 -16.12
N ARG A 125 33.05 -35.16 -16.40
CA ARG A 125 31.79 -34.72 -15.78
C ARG A 125 31.03 -35.92 -15.24
N VAL A 126 30.38 -35.74 -14.09
CA VAL A 126 29.46 -36.72 -13.52
C VAL A 126 28.07 -36.42 -14.06
N GLU A 127 27.44 -37.44 -14.64
CA GLU A 127 26.09 -37.40 -15.21
C GLU A 127 25.11 -37.92 -14.16
N ILE A 128 24.11 -37.10 -13.84
CA ILE A 128 23.07 -37.38 -12.84
C ILE A 128 21.69 -37.29 -13.48
N GLU A 129 20.72 -37.98 -12.91
CA GLU A 129 19.31 -37.73 -13.22
C GLU A 129 18.80 -36.60 -12.33
N HIS A 130 18.14 -35.61 -12.92
CA HIS A 130 17.43 -34.57 -12.18
C HIS A 130 16.20 -34.12 -12.95
N GLU A 131 15.20 -33.63 -12.23
CA GLU A 131 14.00 -33.08 -12.85
C GLU A 131 14.28 -31.67 -13.38
N VAL A 132 13.97 -31.47 -14.66
CA VAL A 132 14.01 -30.16 -15.32
C VAL A 132 12.64 -29.79 -15.85
N GLU A 133 12.29 -28.53 -15.70
CA GLU A 133 11.07 -27.99 -16.30
C GLU A 133 11.35 -27.56 -17.73
N ILE A 134 10.64 -28.17 -18.68
CA ILE A 134 10.69 -27.78 -20.10
C ILE A 134 9.27 -27.42 -20.51
N ASN A 135 9.04 -26.12 -20.73
CA ASN A 135 7.75 -25.55 -21.14
C ASN A 135 6.59 -25.85 -20.16
N GLY A 136 6.77 -25.56 -18.86
CA GLY A 136 5.68 -25.71 -17.89
C GLY A 136 5.41 -27.15 -17.44
N ARG A 137 6.26 -28.11 -17.82
CA ARG A 137 6.09 -29.53 -17.48
C ARG A 137 7.41 -30.11 -16.98
N MET A 138 7.33 -30.81 -15.85
CA MET A 138 8.46 -31.52 -15.25
C MET A 138 8.83 -32.74 -16.10
N ARG A 139 10.12 -32.91 -16.38
CA ARG A 139 10.68 -34.09 -17.05
C ARG A 139 12.00 -34.48 -16.40
N GLU A 140 12.27 -35.77 -16.33
CA GLU A 140 13.60 -36.30 -15.97
C GLU A 140 14.59 -36.00 -17.11
N ALA A 141 15.69 -35.34 -16.80
CA ALA A 141 16.78 -35.08 -17.73
C ALA A 141 18.16 -35.25 -17.08
N VAL A 142 19.17 -35.29 -17.95
CA VAL A 142 20.56 -35.48 -17.53
C VAL A 142 21.14 -34.16 -17.07
N GLY A 143 21.61 -34.13 -15.84
CA GLY A 143 22.39 -33.06 -15.24
C GLY A 143 23.87 -33.39 -15.25
N TYR A 144 24.70 -32.36 -15.14
CA TYR A 144 26.15 -32.52 -15.15
C TYR A 144 26.76 -31.90 -13.89
N LEU A 145 27.76 -32.56 -13.32
CA LEU A 145 28.51 -32.05 -12.17
C LEU A 145 30.01 -32.10 -12.45
N HIS A 146 30.76 -31.16 -11.90
CA HIS A 146 32.19 -31.35 -11.73
C HIS A 146 32.44 -32.52 -10.77
N PRO A 147 33.51 -33.32 -10.96
CA PRO A 147 33.88 -34.38 -10.01
C PRO A 147 33.99 -33.89 -8.57
N ALA A 148 34.57 -32.69 -8.36
CA ALA A 148 34.71 -32.08 -7.03
C ALA A 148 33.38 -31.59 -6.42
N CYS A 149 32.37 -31.30 -7.25
CA CYS A 149 31.04 -30.89 -6.78
C CYS A 149 30.12 -32.09 -6.50
N ALA A 150 30.45 -33.26 -7.04
CA ALA A 150 29.63 -34.47 -6.92
C ALA A 150 29.38 -34.93 -5.46
N PRO A 151 30.36 -34.88 -4.52
CA PRO A 151 30.09 -35.23 -3.13
C PRO A 151 29.09 -34.28 -2.46
N ARG A 152 29.23 -32.96 -2.67
CA ARG A 152 28.32 -31.96 -2.09
C ARG A 152 26.90 -32.14 -2.62
N TRP A 153 26.77 -32.37 -3.93
CA TRP A 153 25.48 -32.66 -4.56
C TRP A 153 24.88 -33.97 -4.03
N ALA A 154 25.67 -35.03 -3.93
CA ALA A 154 25.24 -36.34 -3.45
C ALA A 154 24.83 -36.34 -1.98
N ALA A 155 25.51 -35.55 -1.14
CA ALA A 155 25.13 -35.38 0.27
C ALA A 155 23.71 -34.81 0.44
N ARG A 156 23.25 -34.01 -0.54
CA ARG A 156 21.94 -33.34 -0.53
C ARG A 156 20.87 -34.10 -1.29
N ASN A 157 21.24 -34.81 -2.36
CA ASN A 157 20.30 -35.33 -3.36
C ASN A 157 20.37 -36.85 -3.57
N TRP A 158 21.24 -37.56 -2.85
CA TRP A 158 21.40 -39.02 -2.93
C TRP A 158 21.29 -39.68 -1.55
N THR A 159 21.14 -41.00 -1.51
CA THR A 159 21.05 -41.84 -0.31
C THR A 159 22.31 -41.81 0.58
N GLY A 160 23.38 -41.18 0.11
CA GLY A 160 24.63 -40.96 0.83
C GLY A 160 25.81 -40.79 -0.13
N THR A 161 26.86 -40.07 0.29
CA THR A 161 28.05 -39.84 -0.55
C THR A 161 28.83 -41.12 -0.84
N ALA A 162 28.88 -42.06 0.11
CA ALA A 162 29.54 -43.36 -0.05
C ALA A 162 28.82 -44.26 -1.08
N ASP A 163 27.49 -44.35 -0.97
CA ASP A 163 26.64 -45.11 -1.90
C ASP A 163 26.66 -44.50 -3.31
N PHE A 164 26.61 -43.17 -3.41
CA PHE A 164 26.76 -42.45 -4.68
C PHE A 164 28.12 -42.74 -5.33
N ALA A 165 29.21 -42.69 -4.55
CA ALA A 165 30.55 -42.95 -5.04
C ALA A 165 30.73 -44.42 -5.47
N GLU A 166 30.11 -45.38 -4.78
CA GLU A 166 30.09 -46.79 -5.18
C GLU A 166 29.31 -47.03 -6.47
N THR A 167 28.10 -46.48 -6.54
CA THR A 167 27.24 -46.58 -7.73
C THR A 167 27.87 -45.90 -8.94
N LEU A 168 28.47 -44.71 -8.76
CA LEU A 168 29.20 -44.00 -9.81
C LEU A 168 30.40 -44.82 -10.30
N ARG A 169 31.17 -45.43 -9.40
CA ARG A 169 32.28 -46.32 -9.78
C ARG A 169 31.81 -47.50 -10.61
N HIS A 170 30.64 -48.05 -10.31
CA HIS A 170 30.07 -49.17 -11.06
C HIS A 170 29.57 -48.77 -12.45
N ASN A 171 29.02 -47.56 -12.59
CA ASN A 171 28.35 -47.10 -13.81
C ASN A 171 29.19 -46.20 -14.72
N ALA A 172 30.34 -45.68 -14.25
CA ALA A 172 31.14 -44.70 -14.98
C ALA A 172 31.89 -45.30 -16.18
N ALA A 173 31.87 -44.59 -17.32
CA ALA A 173 32.64 -44.96 -18.51
C ALA A 173 34.08 -44.43 -18.47
N VAL A 174 34.40 -43.53 -17.53
CA VAL A 174 35.73 -42.93 -17.34
C VAL A 174 36.11 -42.94 -15.86
N SER A 175 37.42 -42.96 -15.58
CA SER A 175 37.91 -42.88 -14.20
C SER A 175 37.64 -41.50 -13.61
N VAL A 176 37.06 -41.47 -12.41
CA VAL A 176 36.81 -40.25 -11.64
C VAL A 176 37.87 -40.15 -10.53
N PRO A 177 38.57 -39.01 -10.35
CA PRO A 177 39.63 -38.90 -9.34
C PRO A 177 39.13 -39.16 -7.91
N GLU A 178 39.72 -40.13 -7.21
CA GLU A 178 39.35 -40.48 -5.81
C GLU A 178 39.50 -39.32 -4.84
N ALA A 179 40.47 -38.43 -5.08
CA ALA A 179 40.70 -37.22 -4.28
C ALA A 179 39.47 -36.30 -4.20
N ALA A 180 38.56 -36.37 -5.19
CA ALA A 180 37.33 -35.59 -5.19
C ALA A 180 36.35 -36.00 -4.08
N PHE A 181 36.42 -37.25 -3.60
CA PHE A 181 35.49 -37.79 -2.58
C PHE A 181 36.11 -37.93 -1.19
N ALA A 182 37.42 -37.76 -1.06
CA ALA A 182 38.18 -38.08 0.16
C ALA A 182 38.20 -36.96 1.23
N SER A 183 37.64 -35.77 0.97
CA SER A 183 37.82 -34.57 1.81
C SER A 183 36.53 -33.85 2.23
N TYR A 184 35.34 -34.39 1.93
CA TYR A 184 34.08 -33.76 2.32
C TYR A 184 33.58 -34.36 3.65
N GLU A 185 33.84 -33.67 4.76
CA GLU A 185 33.05 -33.85 5.99
C GLU A 185 31.67 -33.24 5.73
N ALA A 186 30.63 -34.06 5.83
CA ALA A 186 29.26 -33.56 5.71
C ALA A 186 29.02 -32.53 6.83
N PRO A 187 28.47 -31.34 6.52
CA PRO A 187 28.03 -30.44 7.57
C PRO A 187 27.10 -31.21 8.51
N GLU A 188 27.26 -30.96 9.81
CA GLU A 188 26.43 -31.55 10.85
C GLU A 188 24.97 -31.40 10.41
N ARG A 189 24.27 -32.54 10.29
CA ARG A 189 22.91 -32.58 9.78
C ARG A 189 22.13 -31.54 10.57
N ALA A 190 21.50 -30.58 9.88
CA ALA A 190 20.72 -29.55 10.55
C ALA A 190 19.84 -30.23 11.60
N PRO A 191 19.76 -29.71 12.83
CA PRO A 191 18.91 -30.28 13.86
C PRO A 191 17.51 -30.52 13.29
N ARG A 192 16.75 -31.47 13.84
CA ARG A 192 15.38 -31.66 13.35
C ARG A 192 14.67 -30.31 13.38
N PRO A 193 14.05 -29.87 12.27
CA PRO A 193 13.38 -28.58 12.24
C PRO A 193 12.40 -28.52 13.41
N PRO A 194 12.46 -27.48 14.26
CA PRO A 194 11.59 -27.35 15.44
C PRO A 194 10.14 -27.00 15.07
N PHE A 195 9.77 -27.07 13.79
CA PHE A 195 8.51 -26.59 13.24
C PHE A 195 7.47 -27.71 13.13
N PRO A 196 6.30 -27.60 13.79
CA PRO A 196 5.23 -28.58 13.69
C PRO A 196 4.78 -28.78 12.24
N GLY A 197 4.87 -30.02 11.73
CA GLY A 197 4.38 -30.37 10.40
C GLY A 197 5.33 -30.11 9.22
N VAL A 198 6.58 -29.69 9.50
CA VAL A 198 7.64 -29.56 8.49
C VAL A 198 8.79 -30.51 8.82
N ASP A 199 8.91 -31.61 8.09
CA ASP A 199 10.04 -32.52 8.17
C ASP A 199 11.24 -32.08 7.30
N GLU A 200 12.36 -32.80 7.39
CA GLU A 200 13.59 -32.50 6.62
C GLU A 200 13.34 -32.49 5.10
N VAL A 201 12.41 -33.33 4.61
CA VAL A 201 12.07 -33.41 3.17
C VAL A 201 11.24 -32.21 2.75
N GLN A 202 10.26 -31.82 3.55
CA GLN A 202 9.43 -30.64 3.34
C GLN A 202 10.29 -29.36 3.39
N LEU A 203 11.23 -29.28 4.33
CA LEU A 203 12.16 -28.16 4.45
C LEU A 203 13.03 -28.00 3.20
N GLN A 204 13.59 -29.10 2.68
CA GLN A 204 14.36 -29.07 1.43
C GLN A 204 13.49 -28.75 0.20
N ARG A 205 12.22 -29.14 0.20
CA ARG A 205 11.27 -28.77 -0.87
C ARG A 205 10.95 -27.28 -0.81
N LEU A 206 10.75 -26.75 0.39
CA LEU A 206 10.47 -25.34 0.63
C LEU A 206 11.66 -24.48 0.24
N ALA A 207 12.88 -24.86 0.64
CA ALA A 207 14.11 -24.17 0.24
C ALA A 207 14.24 -24.05 -1.29
N ARG A 208 13.95 -25.16 -2.00
CA ARG A 208 13.93 -25.17 -3.48
C ARG A 208 12.80 -24.33 -4.06
N ALA A 209 11.63 -24.29 -3.42
CA ALA A 209 10.52 -23.44 -3.84
C ALA A 209 10.86 -21.96 -3.68
N LEU A 210 11.40 -21.56 -2.53
CA LEU A 210 11.85 -20.18 -2.25
C LEU A 210 12.95 -19.74 -3.23
N GLY A 211 13.95 -20.59 -3.48
CA GLY A 211 15.00 -20.30 -4.46
C GLY A 211 14.47 -20.11 -5.90
N ARG A 212 13.33 -20.71 -6.24
CA ARG A 212 12.64 -20.50 -7.55
C ARG A 212 11.73 -19.28 -7.54
N ALA A 213 11.23 -18.89 -6.38
CA ALA A 213 10.32 -17.77 -6.19
C ALA A 213 11.00 -16.40 -6.18
N ARG A 214 12.32 -16.32 -6.45
CA ARG A 214 13.11 -15.08 -6.49
C ARG A 214 12.34 -13.91 -7.12
N ASP A 215 12.01 -12.97 -6.26
CA ASP A 215 11.22 -11.77 -6.52
C ASP A 215 11.76 -10.69 -5.60
N VAL A 216 12.06 -9.51 -6.13
CA VAL A 216 12.61 -8.40 -5.34
C VAL A 216 11.61 -7.94 -4.27
N SER A 217 10.32 -8.11 -4.52
CA SER A 217 9.23 -7.63 -3.65
C SER A 217 8.79 -8.62 -2.57
N GLY A 218 9.31 -9.86 -2.56
CA GLY A 218 8.96 -10.86 -1.56
C GLY A 218 7.56 -11.50 -1.70
N TYR A 219 6.67 -10.99 -2.55
CA TYR A 219 5.30 -11.51 -2.70
C TYR A 219 5.26 -13.00 -3.06
N ARG A 220 6.09 -13.44 -4.00
CA ARG A 220 6.18 -14.86 -4.37
C ARG A 220 6.72 -15.73 -3.24
N HIS A 221 7.60 -15.20 -2.41
CA HIS A 221 8.09 -15.91 -1.23
C HIS A 221 6.99 -16.03 -0.18
N LYS A 222 6.17 -14.98 0.04
CA LYS A 222 4.97 -15.05 0.91
C LYS A 222 4.01 -16.14 0.45
N ASP A 223 3.74 -16.25 -0.86
CA ASP A 223 2.88 -17.30 -1.42
C ASP A 223 3.44 -18.71 -1.16
N VAL A 224 4.75 -18.91 -1.33
CA VAL A 224 5.41 -20.20 -1.07
C VAL A 224 5.33 -20.59 0.41
N LEU A 225 5.47 -19.63 1.31
CA LEU A 225 5.41 -19.86 2.76
C LEU A 225 3.98 -20.04 3.27
N ARG A 226 3.00 -19.34 2.68
CA ARG A 226 1.57 -19.42 3.05
C ARG A 226 1.05 -20.84 3.03
N ASP A 227 1.49 -21.63 2.06
CA ASP A 227 1.02 -23.00 1.87
C ASP A 227 1.82 -24.02 2.73
N ALA A 228 2.91 -23.58 3.38
CA ALA A 228 3.84 -24.45 4.09
C ALA A 228 3.74 -24.36 5.62
N VAL A 229 3.63 -23.15 6.18
CA VAL A 229 3.54 -22.90 7.63
C VAL A 229 2.56 -21.77 7.95
N ALA A 230 2.08 -21.77 9.21
CA ALA A 230 1.28 -20.69 9.76
C ALA A 230 2.03 -19.34 9.70
N HIS A 231 1.30 -18.22 9.73
CA HIS A 231 1.86 -16.90 9.45
C HIS A 231 2.99 -16.51 10.41
N ASP A 232 2.75 -16.67 11.69
CA ASP A 232 3.65 -16.52 12.83
C ASP A 232 4.94 -17.35 12.74
N GLU A 233 4.87 -18.53 12.12
CA GLU A 233 6.04 -19.41 11.98
C GLU A 233 6.88 -19.13 10.72
N ARG A 234 6.46 -18.20 9.84
CA ARG A 234 7.14 -17.94 8.56
C ARG A 234 8.52 -17.32 8.77
N THR A 235 8.61 -16.30 9.62
CA THR A 235 9.86 -15.56 9.85
C THR A 235 10.87 -16.42 10.61
N ARG A 236 10.41 -17.18 11.63
CA ARG A 236 11.20 -18.19 12.34
C ARG A 236 11.79 -19.23 11.40
N LEU A 237 10.95 -19.77 10.52
CA LEU A 237 11.36 -20.75 9.54
C LEU A 237 12.40 -20.17 8.58
N LEU A 238 12.21 -18.93 8.11
CA LEU A 238 13.18 -18.26 7.26
C LEU A 238 14.52 -17.99 7.96
N TRP A 239 14.51 -17.51 9.20
CA TRP A 239 15.74 -17.32 10.01
C TRP A 239 16.46 -18.65 10.23
N TYR A 240 15.72 -19.71 10.55
CA TYR A 240 16.26 -21.07 10.67
C TYR A 240 16.90 -21.53 9.35
N MET A 241 16.20 -21.37 8.23
CA MET A 241 16.69 -21.77 6.91
C MET A 241 17.91 -20.95 6.47
N ALA A 242 17.95 -19.65 6.79
CA ALA A 242 19.10 -18.78 6.52
C ALA A 242 20.31 -19.19 7.37
N ARG A 243 20.12 -19.37 8.68
CA ARG A 243 21.15 -19.81 9.65
C ARG A 243 21.79 -21.14 9.26
N HIS A 244 20.99 -22.06 8.73
CA HIS A 244 21.45 -23.39 8.32
C HIS A 244 21.82 -23.48 6.83
N GLU A 245 21.98 -22.33 6.14
CA GLU A 245 22.36 -22.24 4.72
C GLU A 245 21.48 -23.07 3.78
N LEU A 246 20.21 -23.24 4.12
CA LEU A 246 19.22 -23.94 3.30
C LEU A 246 18.71 -23.06 2.16
N ILE A 247 18.73 -21.73 2.37
CA ILE A 247 18.38 -20.71 1.38
C ILE A 247 19.54 -19.73 1.19
N ASP A 248 19.65 -19.16 -0.01
CA ASP A 248 20.65 -18.14 -0.36
C ASP A 248 20.14 -16.75 0.02
N ALA A 249 20.00 -16.51 1.33
CA ALA A 249 19.46 -15.27 1.86
C ALA A 249 20.33 -14.06 1.49
N GLY A 250 21.66 -14.22 1.37
CA GLY A 250 22.58 -13.12 1.03
C GLY A 250 22.42 -12.52 -0.38
N HIS A 251 21.70 -13.19 -1.29
CA HIS A 251 21.53 -12.75 -2.69
C HIS A 251 20.06 -12.61 -3.12
N ASP A 252 19.11 -12.61 -2.18
CA ASP A 252 17.67 -12.57 -2.48
C ASP A 252 16.97 -11.44 -1.72
N PRO A 253 16.79 -10.25 -2.35
CA PRO A 253 16.13 -9.11 -1.71
C PRO A 253 14.70 -9.39 -1.23
N GLY A 254 13.98 -10.31 -1.87
CA GLY A 254 12.64 -10.70 -1.42
C GLY A 254 12.65 -11.42 -0.09
N ILE A 255 13.71 -12.16 0.22
CA ILE A 255 13.90 -12.79 1.53
C ILE A 255 14.19 -11.73 2.60
N TRP A 256 14.97 -10.68 2.28
CA TRP A 256 15.23 -9.59 3.23
C TRP A 256 13.94 -8.89 3.66
N SER A 257 13.03 -8.66 2.71
CA SER A 257 11.70 -8.08 2.99
C SER A 257 10.94 -8.89 4.03
N LEU A 258 10.91 -10.22 3.91
CA LEU A 258 10.24 -11.09 4.88
C LEU A 258 10.96 -11.16 6.23
N LEU A 259 12.29 -11.22 6.23
CA LEU A 259 13.08 -11.24 7.46
C LEU A 259 13.00 -9.91 8.25
N ALA A 260 12.58 -8.83 7.58
CA ALA A 260 12.42 -7.51 8.17
C ALA A 260 11.00 -7.23 8.71
N ASP A 261 10.01 -8.07 8.38
CA ASP A 261 8.58 -7.81 8.69
C ASP A 261 8.19 -8.16 10.14
N GLU A 262 8.82 -9.15 10.80
CA GLU A 262 8.41 -9.62 12.14
C GLU A 262 9.60 -9.65 13.14
N PRO A 263 9.67 -8.70 14.11
CA PRO A 263 10.78 -8.61 15.06
C PRO A 263 10.73 -9.62 16.22
N ALA A 264 9.56 -10.20 16.53
CA ALA A 264 9.37 -11.12 17.65
C ALA A 264 10.28 -12.37 17.58
N ASP A 265 10.70 -12.74 16.37
CA ASP A 265 11.54 -13.90 16.09
C ASP A 265 12.91 -13.52 15.50
N PHE A 266 13.36 -12.31 15.80
CA PHE A 266 14.64 -11.79 15.35
C PHE A 266 15.82 -12.57 15.96
N GLU A 267 16.61 -13.22 15.10
CA GLU A 267 17.82 -13.97 15.48
C GLU A 267 19.07 -13.14 15.21
N LEU A 268 19.58 -12.42 16.22
CA LEU A 268 20.72 -11.52 16.10
C LEU A 268 21.92 -12.14 15.37
N ASP A 269 22.31 -13.38 15.72
CA ASP A 269 23.49 -14.03 15.14
C ASP A 269 23.30 -14.31 13.65
N ALA A 270 22.11 -14.79 13.28
CA ALA A 270 21.76 -15.05 11.89
C ALA A 270 21.64 -13.75 11.08
N ALA A 271 21.13 -12.68 11.68
CA ALA A 271 21.04 -11.36 11.06
C ALA A 271 22.43 -10.74 10.82
N LEU A 272 23.33 -10.83 11.80
CA LEU A 272 24.72 -10.38 11.65
C LEU A 272 25.47 -11.18 10.59
N ASP A 273 25.26 -12.50 10.54
CA ASP A 273 25.82 -13.37 9.52
C ASP A 273 25.28 -13.03 8.13
N LEU A 274 23.97 -12.81 8.00
CA LEU A 274 23.33 -12.35 6.78
C LEU A 274 23.97 -11.05 6.26
N LEU A 275 24.09 -10.02 7.11
CA LEU A 275 24.71 -8.74 6.73
C LEU A 275 26.17 -8.91 6.27
N CYS A 276 26.90 -9.88 6.81
CA CYS A 276 28.26 -10.21 6.36
C CYS A 276 28.29 -10.98 5.03
N GLN A 277 27.28 -11.78 4.72
CA GLN A 277 27.18 -12.59 3.51
C GLN A 277 26.77 -11.77 2.27
N ILE A 278 26.07 -10.65 2.46
CA ILE A 278 25.59 -9.81 1.37
C ILE A 278 26.78 -9.20 0.59
N PRO A 279 26.80 -9.29 -0.75
CA PRO A 279 27.91 -8.77 -1.55
C PRO A 279 27.99 -7.24 -1.49
N GLY A 280 29.21 -6.70 -1.50
CA GLY A 280 29.40 -5.24 -1.42
C GLY A 280 28.86 -4.43 -2.60
N LYS A 281 28.58 -5.07 -3.74
CA LYS A 281 27.85 -4.49 -4.88
C LYS A 281 26.45 -5.08 -4.94
N LEU A 282 25.46 -4.28 -4.56
CA LEU A 282 24.07 -4.71 -4.46
C LEU A 282 23.32 -4.66 -5.81
N SER A 283 23.73 -3.80 -6.75
CA SER A 283 23.01 -3.59 -8.02
C SER A 283 22.71 -4.86 -8.85
N PRO A 284 23.57 -5.90 -8.89
CA PRO A 284 23.26 -7.15 -9.60
C PRO A 284 22.10 -7.96 -9.00
N LEU A 285 21.75 -7.72 -7.73
CA LEU A 285 20.67 -8.42 -7.03
C LEU A 285 19.30 -7.84 -7.37
N PHE A 286 19.27 -6.62 -7.91
CA PHE A 286 18.05 -5.93 -8.28
C PHE A 286 17.83 -6.02 -9.80
N GLY A 287 16.59 -6.25 -10.22
CA GLY A 287 16.22 -6.40 -11.64
C GLY A 287 16.55 -5.16 -12.48
N ARG A 288 16.75 -5.31 -13.80
CA ARG A 288 16.98 -4.16 -14.70
C ARG A 288 15.79 -3.19 -14.61
N GLY A 289 16.04 -1.97 -14.16
CA GLY A 289 15.02 -0.94 -13.98
C GLY A 289 14.68 -0.66 -12.51
N TYR A 290 15.06 -1.55 -11.59
CA TYR A 290 15.04 -1.27 -10.16
C TYR A 290 16.25 -0.41 -9.81
N ARG A 291 16.13 0.89 -10.05
CA ARG A 291 17.00 1.92 -9.48
C ARG A 291 16.20 2.58 -8.37
N ALA A 292 16.29 2.06 -7.18
CA ALA A 292 15.91 2.86 -6.04
C ALA A 292 17.03 3.88 -5.83
N ASP A 293 16.65 5.16 -5.81
CA ASP A 293 17.56 6.30 -5.73
C ASP A 293 17.99 6.55 -4.26
N TYR A 294 18.14 5.47 -3.49
CA TYR A 294 18.53 5.44 -2.08
C TYR A 294 19.77 6.28 -1.77
N LEU A 295 19.84 6.74 -0.51
CA LEU A 295 21.01 7.40 0.11
C LEU A 295 22.32 6.67 -0.24
N ILE A 296 22.24 5.35 -0.12
CA ILE A 296 23.33 4.42 -0.39
C ILE A 296 22.83 3.50 -1.51
N PRO A 297 23.53 3.39 -2.65
CA PRO A 297 22.99 2.72 -3.83
C PRO A 297 22.51 1.28 -3.55
N ASN A 298 21.21 1.04 -3.76
CA ASN A 298 20.53 -0.25 -3.52
C ASN A 298 20.56 -0.75 -2.06
N TRP A 299 20.75 0.14 -1.08
CA TRP A 299 20.46 -0.13 0.34
C TRP A 299 18.97 0.07 0.58
N CYS A 300 18.20 -1.04 0.58
CA CYS A 300 16.75 -0.97 0.70
C CYS A 300 16.26 -0.89 2.16
N GLU A 301 15.00 -0.51 2.32
CA GLU A 301 14.29 -0.41 3.60
C GLU A 301 14.41 -1.69 4.45
N SER A 302 14.30 -2.87 3.83
CA SER A 302 14.43 -4.15 4.54
C SER A 302 15.82 -4.33 5.17
N LEU A 303 16.89 -3.90 4.50
CA LEU A 303 18.24 -3.94 5.06
C LEU A 303 18.43 -2.90 6.16
N GLN A 304 17.83 -1.72 6.00
CA GLN A 304 17.78 -0.69 7.04
C GLN A 304 17.12 -1.24 8.31
N ARG A 305 15.92 -1.84 8.19
CA ARG A 305 15.19 -2.48 9.29
C ARG A 305 16.01 -3.58 9.98
N ILE A 306 16.59 -4.52 9.22
CA ILE A 306 17.45 -5.58 9.78
C ILE A 306 18.65 -4.99 10.54
N ALA A 307 19.29 -3.94 10.00
CA ALA A 307 20.41 -3.29 10.67
C ALA A 307 19.99 -2.54 11.94
N VAL A 308 18.81 -1.92 11.97
CA VAL A 308 18.25 -1.32 13.20
C VAL A 308 17.92 -2.40 14.23
N LEU A 309 17.30 -3.52 13.83
CA LEU A 309 17.03 -4.63 14.74
C LEU A 309 18.32 -5.21 15.34
N CYS A 310 19.37 -5.36 14.51
CA CYS A 310 20.70 -5.76 15.02
C CYS A 310 21.25 -4.76 16.05
N HIS A 311 21.08 -3.45 15.78
CA HIS A 311 21.55 -2.37 16.64
C HIS A 311 20.80 -2.36 17.98
N HIS A 312 19.48 -2.48 17.95
CA HIS A 312 18.62 -2.51 19.13
C HIS A 312 18.91 -3.74 19.99
N ALA A 313 19.07 -4.91 19.37
CA ALA A 313 19.35 -6.15 20.08
C ALA A 313 20.75 -6.18 20.74
N ASP A 314 21.81 -5.80 20.02
CA ASP A 314 23.16 -5.69 20.58
C ASP A 314 24.07 -4.79 19.73
N ARG A 315 24.08 -3.50 20.10
CA ARG A 315 24.89 -2.47 19.44
C ARG A 315 26.38 -2.81 19.38
N GLU A 316 26.96 -3.32 20.45
CA GLU A 316 28.41 -3.56 20.50
C GLU A 316 28.79 -4.75 19.62
N ARG A 317 27.96 -5.80 19.60
CA ARG A 317 28.19 -6.95 18.72
C ARG A 317 28.03 -6.59 17.24
N LEU A 318 27.08 -5.74 16.89
CA LEU A 318 26.98 -5.18 15.53
C LEU A 318 28.24 -4.39 15.16
N ARG A 319 28.76 -3.58 16.09
CA ARG A 319 30.01 -2.81 15.90
C ARG A 319 31.22 -3.74 15.71
N GLU A 320 31.32 -4.83 16.45
CA GLU A 320 32.38 -5.84 16.28
C GLU A 320 32.34 -6.54 14.92
N ARG A 321 31.14 -6.78 14.37
CA ARG A 321 30.94 -7.42 13.05
C ARG A 321 31.11 -6.46 11.87
N LEU A 322 30.97 -5.14 12.09
CA LEU A 322 31.05 -4.11 11.05
C LEU A 322 32.28 -4.23 10.10
N PRO A 323 33.50 -4.57 10.55
CA PRO A 323 34.65 -4.73 9.66
C PRO A 323 34.53 -5.89 8.66
N GLN A 324 33.66 -6.87 8.93
CA GLN A 324 33.42 -8.04 8.09
C GLN A 324 32.41 -7.74 6.96
N MET A 325 31.62 -6.68 7.10
CA MET A 325 30.61 -6.27 6.12
C MET A 325 31.24 -5.55 4.93
N HIS A 326 30.57 -5.64 3.77
CA HIS A 326 31.14 -5.18 2.50
C HIS A 326 30.40 -3.97 1.91
N GLY A 327 31.17 -3.03 1.34
CA GLY A 327 30.68 -1.96 0.48
C GLY A 327 29.50 -1.18 1.07
N ASN A 328 28.39 -1.16 0.32
CA ASN A 328 27.20 -0.40 0.67
C ASN A 328 26.48 -0.92 1.93
N VAL A 329 26.62 -2.22 2.26
CA VAL A 329 26.04 -2.78 3.49
C VAL A 329 26.71 -2.18 4.71
N ARG A 330 28.05 -2.15 4.71
CA ARG A 330 28.82 -1.50 5.78
C ARG A 330 28.46 -0.02 5.92
N LEU A 331 28.31 0.69 4.79
CA LEU A 331 27.93 2.09 4.81
C LEU A 331 26.50 2.27 5.37
N GLY A 332 25.57 1.38 5.06
CA GLY A 332 24.20 1.38 5.58
C GLY A 332 24.13 1.14 7.08
N VAL A 333 24.91 0.21 7.61
CA VAL A 333 25.03 0.03 9.06
C VAL A 333 25.66 1.25 9.73
N CYS A 334 26.64 1.91 9.09
CA CYS A 334 27.17 3.19 9.58
C CYS A 334 26.12 4.31 9.59
N LEU A 335 25.16 4.30 8.66
CA LEU A 335 24.01 5.22 8.68
C LEU A 335 23.12 4.95 9.90
N VAL A 336 22.83 3.69 10.22
CA VAL A 336 22.06 3.33 11.43
C VAL A 336 22.73 3.87 12.69
N PHE A 337 24.05 3.71 12.83
CA PHE A 337 24.79 4.32 13.93
C PHE A 337 24.64 5.86 13.95
N ALA A 338 24.70 6.52 12.78
CA ALA A 338 24.54 7.96 12.70
C ALA A 338 23.14 8.43 13.12
N LEU A 339 22.09 7.72 12.68
CA LEU A 339 20.69 8.00 13.02
C LEU A 339 20.44 7.88 14.53
N ARG A 340 21.06 6.87 15.17
CA ARG A 340 20.96 6.62 16.61
C ARG A 340 21.94 7.43 17.47
N GLY A 341 22.65 8.39 16.87
CA GLY A 341 23.59 9.27 17.60
C GLY A 341 24.87 8.61 18.10
N ASP A 342 25.23 7.43 17.58
CA ASP A 342 26.45 6.71 17.93
C ASP A 342 27.69 7.19 17.17
N GLU A 343 28.88 6.82 17.67
CA GLU A 343 30.13 7.10 16.98
C GLU A 343 30.26 6.31 15.67
N VAL A 344 30.37 7.06 14.56
CA VAL A 344 30.59 6.49 13.23
C VAL A 344 32.09 6.46 12.88
N PRO A 345 32.59 5.36 12.29
CA PRO A 345 33.98 5.27 11.83
C PRO A 345 34.36 6.38 10.85
N SER A 346 35.54 6.98 11.04
CA SER A 346 36.01 8.15 10.28
C SER A 346 35.99 7.97 8.76
N GLU A 347 36.27 6.76 8.28
CA GLU A 347 36.28 6.41 6.86
C GLU A 347 34.89 6.40 6.20
N ALA A 348 33.82 6.27 7.00
CA ALA A 348 32.44 6.25 6.52
C ALA A 348 31.78 7.65 6.54
N ARG A 349 32.21 8.54 7.45
CA ARG A 349 31.58 9.86 7.68
C ARG A 349 31.45 10.68 6.40
N LYS A 350 32.53 10.83 5.64
CA LYS A 350 32.52 11.62 4.40
C LYS A 350 31.51 11.07 3.38
N ALA A 351 31.49 9.77 3.16
CA ALA A 351 30.59 9.13 2.20
C ALA A 351 29.12 9.25 2.62
N LEU A 352 28.83 9.14 3.92
CA LEU A 352 27.49 9.37 4.47
C LEU A 352 27.05 10.82 4.28
N VAL A 353 27.91 11.78 4.63
CA VAL A 353 27.59 13.21 4.50
C VAL A 353 27.38 13.62 3.04
N GLU A 354 28.21 13.13 2.12
CA GLU A 354 28.01 13.35 0.68
C GLU A 354 26.72 12.70 0.17
N GLY A 355 26.36 11.53 0.68
CA GLY A 355 25.08 10.87 0.40
C GLY A 355 23.89 11.69 0.91
N LEU A 356 23.95 12.15 2.16
CA LEU A 356 22.86 12.90 2.81
C LEU A 356 22.66 14.23 2.07
N ALA A 357 23.75 14.88 1.67
CA ALA A 357 23.70 16.10 0.87
C ALA A 357 23.12 15.83 -0.52
N LYS A 358 23.41 14.67 -1.11
CA LYS A 358 22.78 14.26 -2.37
C LYS A 358 21.27 14.15 -2.20
N ILE A 359 20.75 13.50 -1.15
CA ILE A 359 19.30 13.39 -0.90
C ILE A 359 18.64 14.76 -0.77
N ALA A 360 19.20 15.63 0.09
CA ALA A 360 18.75 17.01 0.24
C ALA A 360 18.69 17.76 -1.10
N SER A 361 19.55 17.35 -2.05
CA SER A 361 19.69 17.92 -3.39
C SER A 361 18.95 17.15 -4.51
N THR A 362 18.40 15.95 -4.32
CA THR A 362 17.81 15.17 -5.45
C THR A 362 16.36 14.74 -5.29
N ALA A 363 15.73 15.02 -4.15
CA ALA A 363 14.27 15.04 -4.00
C ALA A 363 13.50 13.74 -4.34
N TYR A 364 14.13 12.59 -4.13
CA TYR A 364 13.37 11.46 -3.61
C TYR A 364 13.69 11.41 -2.12
N PRO A 365 12.86 12.03 -1.24
CA PRO A 365 12.78 11.55 0.12
C PRO A 365 12.18 10.14 0.00
N GLU A 366 13.01 9.16 -0.33
CA GLU A 366 12.67 7.80 0.04
C GLU A 366 12.61 7.82 1.56
N HIS A 367 11.50 7.36 2.12
CA HIS A 367 11.29 7.27 3.56
C HIS A 367 12.53 6.60 4.17
N ILE A 368 13.36 7.40 4.87
CA ILE A 368 14.31 6.83 5.81
C ILE A 368 13.45 6.63 7.05
N ASP A 369 12.78 5.49 7.11
CA ASP A 369 11.99 5.14 8.28
C ASP A 369 12.93 5.15 9.49
N ASP A 370 12.67 6.08 10.39
CA ASP A 370 13.24 6.03 11.71
C ASP A 370 12.47 4.93 12.45
N VAL A 371 13.07 3.74 12.54
CA VAL A 371 12.46 2.52 13.10
C VAL A 371 12.25 2.65 14.63
N GLU A 372 12.18 3.86 15.18
CA GLU A 372 11.88 4.14 16.60
C GLU A 372 10.57 4.89 16.85
N THR A 373 9.81 5.27 15.81
CA THR A 373 8.46 5.82 16.03
C THR A 373 7.42 4.82 15.54
N SER A 374 6.80 4.12 16.49
CA SER A 374 5.52 3.43 16.38
C SER A 374 4.35 4.38 16.05
N GLU A 375 4.59 5.69 15.95
CA GLU A 375 3.57 6.62 15.48
C GLU A 375 3.35 6.47 13.96
N PRO A 376 2.09 6.38 13.49
CA PRO A 376 1.79 6.54 12.08
C PRO A 376 2.22 7.95 11.69
N TYR A 377 3.31 8.06 10.93
CA TYR A 377 3.63 9.31 10.28
C TYR A 377 2.41 9.73 9.46
N PRO A 378 1.84 10.94 9.65
CA PRO A 378 0.96 11.50 8.64
C PRO A 378 1.74 11.43 7.30
N GLU A 379 1.06 11.16 6.18
CA GLU A 379 1.62 10.90 4.84
C GLU A 379 2.60 11.98 4.27
N GLN A 380 3.20 12.87 5.07
CA GLN A 380 3.89 14.08 4.67
C GLN A 380 5.10 14.50 5.55
N SER A 381 5.61 13.66 6.46
CA SER A 381 6.84 14.00 7.20
C SER A 381 8.08 13.84 6.30
N VAL A 382 8.64 14.96 5.86
CA VAL A 382 9.88 14.99 5.06
C VAL A 382 11.07 14.75 5.98
N PHE A 383 11.79 13.64 5.79
CA PHE A 383 13.05 13.36 6.50
C PHE A 383 14.06 14.52 6.32
N ASP A 384 14.48 15.15 7.41
CA ASP A 384 15.52 16.19 7.41
C ASP A 384 16.91 15.58 7.68
N PRO A 385 17.79 15.44 6.65
CA PRO A 385 19.15 14.92 6.82
C PRO A 385 20.09 15.86 7.58
N ALA A 386 19.75 17.14 7.76
CA ALA A 386 20.69 18.17 8.21
C ALA A 386 21.25 17.94 9.63
N PRO A 387 20.44 17.56 10.65
CA PRO A 387 20.96 17.32 12.00
C PRO A 387 22.04 16.23 12.02
N ILE A 388 21.80 15.12 11.33
CA ILE A 388 22.70 13.96 11.26
C ILE A 388 23.98 14.33 10.50
N ALA A 389 23.84 14.97 9.34
CA ALA A 389 24.99 15.35 8.53
C ALA A 389 25.91 16.35 9.26
N ARG A 390 25.34 17.32 9.98
CA ARG A 390 26.10 18.28 10.80
C ARG A 390 26.82 17.60 11.96
N ALA A 391 26.19 16.62 12.61
CA ALA A 391 26.81 15.86 13.68
C ALA A 391 27.99 15.01 13.18
N LEU A 392 27.91 14.48 11.94
CA LEU A 392 28.99 13.70 11.33
C LEU A 392 30.16 14.57 10.87
N ASP A 393 29.89 15.59 10.03
CA ASP A 393 30.87 16.53 9.48
C ASP A 393 30.18 17.76 8.85
N ALA A 394 30.00 18.81 9.65
CA ALA A 394 29.34 20.04 9.23
C ALA A 394 30.08 20.83 8.13
N GLU A 395 31.39 20.61 7.92
CA GLU A 395 32.14 21.27 6.85
C GLU A 395 31.92 20.54 5.53
N THR A 396 32.10 19.21 5.51
CA THR A 396 31.81 18.37 4.34
C THR A 396 30.34 18.49 3.91
N TRP A 397 29.42 18.59 4.87
CA TRP A 397 27.98 18.78 4.60
C TRP A 397 27.73 20.07 3.82
N ARG A 398 28.24 21.21 4.32
CA ARG A 398 28.09 22.51 3.66
C ARG A 398 28.72 22.52 2.28
N ASP A 399 29.91 21.94 2.12
CA ASP A 399 30.58 21.89 0.82
C ASP A 399 29.87 20.98 -0.19
N ALA A 400 29.31 19.86 0.26
CA ALA A 400 28.50 18.97 -0.57
C ALA A 400 27.19 19.64 -1.00
N LEU A 401 26.49 20.32 -0.09
CA LEU A 401 25.30 21.11 -0.41
C LEU A 401 25.62 22.23 -1.42
N ARG A 402 26.69 23.01 -1.20
CA ARG A 402 27.14 24.02 -2.17
C ARG A 402 27.37 23.43 -3.56
N SER A 403 27.97 22.25 -3.63
CA SER A 403 28.17 21.52 -4.88
C SER A 403 26.85 21.11 -5.54
N GLY A 404 25.87 20.63 -4.77
CA GLY A 404 24.54 20.27 -5.25
C GLY A 404 23.76 21.47 -5.79
N VAL A 405 23.72 22.55 -4.99
CA VAL A 405 23.09 23.83 -5.34
C VAL A 405 23.69 24.42 -6.62
N ALA A 406 25.02 24.45 -6.74
CA ALA A 406 25.70 24.95 -7.94
C ALA A 406 25.39 24.15 -9.22
N ARG A 407 25.01 22.87 -9.08
CA ARG A 407 24.63 21.98 -10.18
C ARG A 407 23.13 22.01 -10.49
N HIS A 408 22.34 22.85 -9.83
CA HIS A 408 20.87 22.93 -9.96
C HIS A 408 20.18 21.59 -9.70
N ARG A 409 20.73 20.78 -8.79
CA ARG A 409 20.10 19.56 -8.30
C ARG A 409 19.57 19.89 -6.92
N TRP A 410 18.32 20.30 -6.80
CA TRP A 410 17.54 20.38 -5.54
C TRP A 410 16.09 20.72 -5.90
N ARG A 411 15.11 20.24 -5.12
CA ARG A 411 13.69 20.61 -5.28
C ARG A 411 13.15 21.36 -4.06
N ASP A 412 13.53 20.92 -2.87
CA ASP A 412 13.13 21.57 -1.63
C ASP A 412 14.25 22.51 -1.14
N ALA A 413 13.92 23.80 -1.03
CA ALA A 413 14.88 24.79 -0.57
C ALA A 413 15.04 24.83 0.93
N SER A 414 14.11 24.26 1.70
CA SER A 414 14.23 24.14 3.16
C SER A 414 15.47 23.30 3.51
N LEU A 415 15.70 22.21 2.78
CA LEU A 415 16.83 21.29 2.97
C LEU A 415 18.19 21.88 2.55
N VAL A 416 18.19 22.91 1.70
CA VAL A 416 19.41 23.62 1.26
C VAL A 416 19.46 25.08 1.76
N HIS A 417 18.59 25.43 2.71
CA HIS A 417 18.38 26.80 3.16
C HIS A 417 19.68 27.46 3.63
N GLU A 418 20.50 26.74 4.40
CA GLU A 418 21.78 27.25 4.92
C GLU A 418 22.74 27.71 3.80
N VAL A 419 22.76 27.03 2.66
CA VAL A 419 23.60 27.42 1.52
C VAL A 419 22.97 28.59 0.76
N LEU A 420 21.65 28.60 0.62
CA LEU A 420 20.95 29.69 -0.06
C LEU A 420 21.08 31.02 0.69
N VAL A 421 21.11 31.00 2.02
CA VAL A 421 21.36 32.21 2.85
C VAL A 421 22.74 32.80 2.59
N GLU A 422 23.75 31.98 2.29
CA GLU A 422 25.13 32.44 2.05
C GLU A 422 25.36 32.98 0.62
N LEU A 423 24.47 32.71 -0.34
CA LEU A 423 24.69 33.12 -1.73
C LEU A 423 24.60 34.64 -1.88
N GLU A 424 25.47 35.22 -2.72
CA GLU A 424 25.26 36.60 -3.19
C GLU A 424 23.94 36.70 -3.96
N LEU A 425 23.22 37.81 -3.82
CA LEU A 425 21.86 37.96 -4.36
C LEU A 425 21.73 37.60 -5.87
N PRO A 426 22.67 37.98 -6.77
CA PRO A 426 22.62 37.55 -8.17
C PRO A 426 22.76 36.03 -8.35
N ALA A 427 23.60 35.38 -7.53
CA ALA A 427 23.80 33.93 -7.57
C ALA A 427 22.59 33.20 -6.99
N LEU A 428 22.00 33.74 -5.93
CA LEU A 428 20.75 33.24 -5.35
C LEU A 428 19.63 33.24 -6.40
N LEU A 429 19.34 34.39 -7.00
CA LEU A 429 18.29 34.51 -8.02
C LEU A 429 18.53 33.55 -9.18
N LYS A 430 19.75 33.48 -9.70
CA LYS A 430 20.10 32.53 -10.78
C LYS A 430 19.86 31.07 -10.41
N THR A 431 20.08 30.70 -9.14
CA THR A 431 19.91 29.33 -8.66
C THR A 431 18.43 28.99 -8.52
N LEU A 432 17.64 29.89 -7.93
CA LEU A 432 16.20 29.71 -7.73
C LEU A 432 15.39 29.76 -9.03
N MET A 433 15.85 30.52 -10.03
CA MET A 433 15.17 30.59 -11.33
C MET A 433 15.40 29.35 -12.20
N ARG A 434 16.45 28.56 -11.92
CA ARG A 434 16.83 27.37 -12.70
C ARG A 434 16.44 26.06 -12.04
N ALA A 435 16.25 26.04 -10.72
CA ALA A 435 15.51 24.96 -10.11
C ALA A 435 14.13 24.93 -10.77
N ASP A 436 13.60 23.75 -11.10
CA ASP A 436 12.24 23.60 -11.64
C ASP A 436 11.15 24.12 -10.67
N GLY A 437 11.53 24.75 -9.54
CA GLY A 437 10.84 25.88 -8.91
C GLY A 437 9.45 25.61 -8.35
N GLY A 438 8.96 24.38 -8.49
CA GLY A 438 7.58 23.99 -8.18
C GLY A 438 7.27 24.12 -6.69
N ASP A 439 8.23 23.79 -5.83
CA ASP A 439 7.88 23.34 -4.47
C ASP A 439 8.32 24.28 -3.34
N LEU A 440 8.95 25.42 -3.66
CA LEU A 440 9.18 26.46 -2.67
C LEU A 440 7.86 27.18 -2.35
N ASP A 441 7.22 26.82 -1.25
CA ASP A 441 6.09 27.59 -0.74
C ASP A 441 6.51 29.01 -0.33
N ALA A 442 5.53 29.89 -0.14
CA ALA A 442 5.83 31.28 0.21
C ALA A 442 6.39 31.43 1.62
N ALA A 443 6.06 30.53 2.55
CA ALA A 443 6.55 30.59 3.93
C ALA A 443 8.07 30.33 3.99
N SER A 444 8.54 29.30 3.30
CA SER A 444 9.95 28.96 3.12
C SER A 444 10.72 30.09 2.45
N PHE A 445 10.07 30.80 1.53
CA PHE A 445 10.66 31.96 0.89
C PHE A 445 10.77 33.18 1.81
N GLU A 446 9.71 33.49 2.56
CA GLU A 446 9.71 34.56 3.55
C GLU A 446 10.80 34.34 4.60
N ALA A 447 10.96 33.09 5.06
CA ALA A 447 12.03 32.67 5.96
C ALA A 447 13.42 32.86 5.33
N LEU A 448 13.61 32.53 4.05
CA LEU A 448 14.88 32.74 3.34
C LEU A 448 15.27 34.21 3.27
N ILE A 449 14.35 35.10 2.88
CA ILE A 449 14.63 36.54 2.85
C ILE A 449 14.96 37.04 4.26
N GLU A 450 14.18 36.62 5.26
CA GLU A 450 14.37 37.05 6.64
C GLU A 450 15.74 36.63 7.19
N ALA A 451 16.15 35.38 6.98
CA ALA A 451 17.45 34.87 7.39
C ALA A 451 18.61 35.62 6.72
N ARG A 452 18.43 36.09 5.49
CA ARG A 452 19.42 36.88 4.75
C ARG A 452 19.47 38.34 5.16
N GLY A 453 18.37 38.88 5.68
CA GLY A 453 18.25 40.31 5.99
C GLY A 453 18.25 41.21 4.74
N ASP A 454 17.97 40.66 3.56
CA ASP A 454 17.95 41.45 2.32
C ASP A 454 16.79 42.46 2.35
N ALA A 455 17.10 43.73 2.10
CA ALA A 455 16.10 44.78 2.01
C ALA A 455 15.24 44.59 0.75
N GLY A 456 13.92 44.64 0.91
CA GLY A 456 12.99 44.40 -0.20
C GLY A 456 13.21 45.27 -1.45
N PRO A 457 13.55 46.59 -1.38
CA PRO A 457 13.90 47.37 -2.56
C PRO A 457 15.13 46.88 -3.32
N ALA A 458 16.13 46.32 -2.61
CA ALA A 458 17.32 45.74 -3.22
C ALA A 458 16.98 44.41 -3.94
N LEU A 459 16.13 43.59 -3.32
CA LEU A 459 15.59 42.37 -3.94
C LEU A 459 14.84 42.68 -5.23
N ILE A 460 13.94 43.66 -5.20
CA ILE A 460 13.15 44.07 -6.38
C ILE A 460 14.09 44.56 -7.49
N THR A 461 15.10 45.37 -7.15
CA THR A 461 16.10 45.87 -8.11
C THR A 461 16.89 44.71 -8.74
N ALA A 462 17.28 43.71 -7.96
CA ALA A 462 17.98 42.54 -8.47
C ALA A 462 17.08 41.66 -9.36
N LEU A 463 15.80 41.50 -9.01
CA LEU A 463 14.80 40.81 -9.83
C LEU A 463 14.57 41.52 -11.17
N MET A 464 14.55 42.85 -11.18
CA MET A 464 14.47 43.65 -12.42
C MET A 464 15.65 43.42 -13.36
N ALA A 465 16.82 43.03 -12.83
CA ALA A 465 18.01 42.73 -13.63
C ALA A 465 18.02 41.30 -14.21
N VAL A 466 17.08 40.43 -13.84
CA VAL A 466 16.98 39.06 -14.37
C VAL A 466 16.43 39.10 -15.82
N PRO A 467 17.17 38.54 -16.81
CA PRO A 467 16.70 38.45 -18.19
C PRO A 467 15.36 37.73 -18.30
N GLU A 468 14.52 38.15 -19.24
CA GLU A 468 13.17 37.58 -19.41
C GLU A 468 13.18 36.06 -19.64
N ASP A 469 14.12 35.57 -20.46
CA ASP A 469 14.32 34.14 -20.75
C ASP A 469 14.75 33.32 -19.53
N ASP A 470 15.28 33.97 -18.49
CA ASP A 470 15.72 33.33 -17.24
C ASP A 470 14.63 33.42 -16.14
N ARG A 471 13.43 33.98 -16.40
CA ARG A 471 12.36 34.09 -15.40
C ARG A 471 11.53 32.80 -15.33
N GLY A 472 11.89 31.90 -14.41
CA GLY A 472 11.16 30.67 -14.12
C GLY A 472 9.93 30.85 -13.22
N GLY A 473 9.23 29.76 -12.87
CA GLY A 473 8.02 29.80 -12.03
C GLY A 473 8.24 30.37 -10.62
N GLY A 474 9.46 30.26 -10.09
CA GLY A 474 9.85 30.90 -8.82
C GLY A 474 9.91 32.43 -8.88
N PHE A 475 10.07 33.04 -10.05
CA PHE A 475 10.23 34.50 -10.20
C PHE A 475 9.04 35.27 -9.62
N GLU A 476 7.83 34.76 -9.84
CA GLU A 476 6.59 35.38 -9.36
C GLU A 476 6.51 35.46 -7.85
N ARG A 477 6.72 34.31 -7.20
CA ARG A 477 6.65 34.18 -5.74
C ARG A 477 7.67 35.13 -5.10
N PHE A 478 8.86 35.21 -5.70
CA PHE A 478 9.94 36.11 -5.28
C PHE A 478 9.54 37.57 -5.36
N LEU A 479 9.03 37.99 -6.51
CA LEU A 479 8.68 39.38 -6.73
C LEU A 479 7.50 39.80 -5.85
N THR A 480 6.45 39.00 -5.79
CA THR A 480 5.24 39.34 -5.02
C THR A 480 5.53 39.49 -3.52
N VAL A 481 6.34 38.59 -2.95
CA VAL A 481 6.77 38.68 -1.54
C VAL A 481 7.73 39.85 -1.32
N ALA A 482 8.72 40.07 -2.19
CA ALA A 482 9.66 41.19 -2.06
C ALA A 482 8.93 42.55 -2.12
N MET A 483 7.94 42.67 -3.00
CA MET A 483 7.09 43.86 -3.11
C MET A 483 6.18 44.03 -1.90
N ALA A 484 5.52 42.96 -1.44
CA ALA A 484 4.65 43.01 -0.25
C ALA A 484 5.40 43.46 1.01
N ARG A 485 6.69 43.14 1.14
CA ARG A 485 7.57 43.59 2.25
C ARG A 485 8.09 45.03 2.11
N SER A 486 7.83 45.69 0.98
CA SER A 486 8.37 47.02 0.65
C SER A 486 7.30 48.09 0.42
N PRO A 487 6.27 48.23 1.27
CA PRO A 487 5.19 49.18 1.03
C PRO A 487 5.73 50.60 0.89
N GLY A 488 5.43 51.26 -0.24
CA GLY A 488 5.89 52.62 -0.53
C GLY A 488 7.39 52.74 -0.89
N GLN A 489 8.14 51.65 -0.92
CA GLN A 489 9.56 51.62 -1.27
C GLN A 489 9.85 50.80 -2.54
N VAL A 490 8.81 50.35 -3.26
CA VAL A 490 8.96 49.61 -4.51
C VAL A 490 9.64 50.50 -5.57
N PRO A 491 10.82 50.11 -6.12
CA PRO A 491 11.52 50.86 -7.16
C PRO A 491 10.66 51.14 -8.40
N ALA A 492 10.91 52.27 -9.09
CA ALA A 492 10.25 52.59 -10.35
C ALA A 492 10.61 51.59 -11.45
N GLY A 493 9.63 51.15 -12.25
CA GLY A 493 9.78 50.12 -13.27
C GLY A 493 9.44 48.70 -12.79
N ALA A 494 9.30 48.47 -11.47
CA ALA A 494 8.89 47.18 -10.94
C ALA A 494 7.45 46.77 -11.34
N GLU A 495 6.60 47.74 -11.67
CA GLU A 495 5.26 47.52 -12.24
C GLU A 495 5.30 46.77 -13.57
N ASP A 496 6.40 46.88 -14.34
CA ASP A 496 6.59 46.14 -15.60
C ASP A 496 6.82 44.65 -15.35
N LEU A 497 7.35 44.29 -14.18
CA LEU A 497 7.49 42.90 -13.79
C LEU A 497 6.16 42.29 -13.37
N LEU A 498 5.29 43.06 -12.69
CA LEU A 498 3.92 42.60 -12.39
C LEU A 498 3.08 42.44 -13.65
N ASP A 499 3.29 43.31 -14.66
CA ASP A 499 2.72 43.15 -16.00
C ASP A 499 3.13 41.79 -16.60
N PHE A 500 4.43 41.46 -16.58
CA PHE A 500 4.94 40.15 -17.02
C PHE A 500 4.34 38.97 -16.24
N LEU A 501 4.14 39.10 -14.93
CA LEU A 501 3.51 38.03 -14.12
C LEU A 501 2.05 37.82 -14.47
N ALA A 502 1.33 38.92 -14.68
CA ALA A 502 0.00 38.84 -15.22
C ALA A 502 0.04 38.08 -16.57
N MET A 503 1.11 38.24 -17.37
CA MET A 503 1.35 37.54 -18.64
C MET A 503 1.37 36.02 -18.65
N ASN A 504 1.52 35.34 -17.53
CA ASN A 504 1.77 33.89 -17.50
C ASN A 504 0.64 33.09 -16.81
N PRO A 505 -0.32 32.53 -17.57
CA PRO A 505 -1.52 31.91 -16.99
C PRO A 505 -1.24 30.64 -16.16
N SER A 506 -0.15 29.89 -16.43
CA SER A 506 0.22 28.70 -15.67
C SER A 506 0.78 28.98 -14.26
N LEU A 507 1.11 30.24 -13.95
CA LEU A 507 1.73 30.62 -12.67
C LEU A 507 0.71 31.21 -11.67
N SER A 508 -0.48 31.62 -12.16
CA SER A 508 -1.47 32.38 -11.40
C SER A 508 -2.64 31.58 -10.81
N THR A 509 -2.75 30.27 -11.04
CA THR A 509 -4.01 29.52 -10.75
C THR A 509 -4.12 28.94 -9.34
N GLY A 510 -3.10 29.08 -8.48
CA GLY A 510 -3.18 28.62 -7.09
C GLY A 510 -3.98 29.59 -6.23
N GLU A 511 -4.85 29.10 -5.35
CA GLU A 511 -5.63 29.93 -4.41
C GLU A 511 -4.75 30.91 -3.59
N GLU A 512 -3.50 30.54 -3.34
CA GLU A 512 -2.54 31.35 -2.61
C GLU A 512 -1.90 32.50 -3.40
N ALA A 513 -1.93 32.45 -4.75
CA ALA A 513 -1.27 33.45 -5.60
C ALA A 513 -2.00 34.80 -5.54
N VAL A 514 -3.33 34.77 -5.53
CA VAL A 514 -4.18 35.96 -5.55
C VAL A 514 -3.93 36.92 -4.37
N PRO A 515 -3.95 36.47 -3.10
CA PRO A 515 -3.66 37.36 -1.97
C PRO A 515 -2.25 37.96 -2.01
N ARG A 516 -1.25 37.20 -2.49
CA ARG A 516 0.14 37.68 -2.61
C ARG A 516 0.24 38.77 -3.67
N TYR A 517 -0.42 38.57 -4.82
CA TYR A 517 -0.46 39.55 -5.89
C TYR A 517 -1.18 40.84 -5.46
N ARG A 518 -2.31 40.76 -4.75
CA ARG A 518 -3.00 41.96 -4.19
C ARG A 518 -2.11 42.72 -3.20
N ARG A 519 -1.35 42.03 -2.34
CA ARG A 519 -0.39 42.66 -1.42
C ARG A 519 0.74 43.37 -2.19
N ALA A 520 1.29 42.74 -3.22
CA ALA A 520 2.31 43.36 -4.08
C ALA A 520 1.80 44.62 -4.79
N LEU A 521 0.57 44.57 -5.34
CA LEU A 521 -0.08 45.73 -5.95
C LEU A 521 -0.31 46.86 -4.94
N THR A 522 -0.74 46.53 -3.71
CA THR A 522 -0.94 47.53 -2.65
C THR A 522 0.38 48.26 -2.32
N ALA A 523 1.52 47.57 -2.37
CA ALA A 523 2.82 48.14 -2.09
C ALA A 523 3.29 49.17 -3.15
N LEU A 524 2.75 49.15 -4.38
CA LEU A 524 3.08 50.13 -5.43
C LEU A 524 2.56 51.54 -5.12
N GLY A 525 1.45 51.63 -4.39
CA GLY A 525 0.72 52.87 -4.15
C GLY A 525 -0.24 53.25 -5.27
N ASP A 526 -1.27 54.00 -4.89
CA ASP A 526 -2.47 54.34 -5.66
C ASP A 526 -2.21 54.83 -7.10
N ALA A 527 -1.33 55.80 -7.28
CA ALA A 527 -1.08 56.41 -8.60
C ALA A 527 -0.44 55.42 -9.60
N ARG A 528 0.41 54.51 -9.11
CA ARG A 528 1.08 53.51 -9.95
C ARG A 528 0.16 52.34 -10.26
N VAL A 529 -0.72 51.96 -9.33
CA VAL A 529 -1.78 50.98 -9.56
C VAL A 529 -2.74 51.47 -10.66
N ASP A 530 -3.17 52.74 -10.61
CA ASP A 530 -4.03 53.33 -11.64
C ASP A 530 -3.34 53.34 -13.02
N ALA A 531 -2.06 53.73 -13.06
CA ALA A 531 -1.28 53.75 -14.30
C ALA A 531 -1.12 52.34 -14.89
N LEU A 532 -0.86 51.33 -14.05
CA LEU A 532 -0.77 49.93 -14.46
C LEU A 532 -2.11 49.41 -14.98
N ALA A 533 -3.22 49.71 -14.30
CA ALA A 533 -4.57 49.35 -14.74
C ALA A 533 -4.87 49.93 -16.13
N ALA A 534 -4.61 51.23 -16.33
CA ALA A 534 -4.82 51.90 -17.61
C ALA A 534 -3.99 51.24 -18.74
N ARG A 535 -2.70 50.96 -18.48
CA ARG A 535 -1.83 50.28 -19.45
C ARG A 535 -2.32 48.88 -19.82
N LEU A 536 -2.74 48.09 -18.82
CA LEU A 536 -3.25 46.72 -19.04
C LEU A 536 -4.53 46.73 -19.87
N LEU A 537 -5.44 47.69 -19.64
CA LEU A 537 -6.67 47.85 -20.43
C LEU A 537 -6.42 48.15 -21.90
N ASP A 538 -5.33 48.87 -22.22
CA ASP A 538 -4.93 49.16 -23.61
C ASP A 538 -4.14 48.03 -24.27
N SER A 539 -3.86 46.94 -23.53
CA SER A 539 -3.13 45.76 -24.02
C SER A 539 -4.06 44.69 -24.61
N ARG A 540 -3.48 43.69 -25.29
CA ARG A 540 -4.23 42.49 -25.75
C ARG A 540 -4.72 41.58 -24.62
N MET A 541 -4.36 41.87 -23.37
CA MET A 541 -4.62 41.03 -22.20
C MET A 541 -5.37 41.82 -21.12
N SER A 542 -6.35 42.62 -21.54
CA SER A 542 -7.11 43.54 -20.68
C SER A 542 -7.76 42.88 -19.46
N SER A 543 -8.07 41.58 -19.51
CA SER A 543 -8.63 40.83 -18.37
C SER A 543 -7.81 40.89 -17.10
N ARG A 544 -6.50 41.11 -17.22
CA ARG A 544 -5.58 41.24 -16.09
C ARG A 544 -5.67 42.58 -15.38
N ALA A 545 -6.26 43.59 -16.02
CA ALA A 545 -6.57 44.85 -15.34
C ALA A 545 -7.56 44.65 -14.18
N ALA A 546 -8.30 43.52 -14.14
CA ALA A 546 -9.18 43.18 -13.04
C ALA A 546 -8.46 43.15 -11.67
N ALA A 547 -7.18 42.77 -11.66
CA ALA A 547 -6.39 42.71 -10.43
C ALA A 547 -6.05 44.08 -9.83
N PRO A 548 -5.43 45.04 -10.54
CA PRO A 548 -5.28 46.39 -10.01
C PRO A 548 -6.65 47.07 -9.78
N LEU A 549 -7.65 46.81 -10.63
CA LEU A 549 -9.03 47.30 -10.41
C LEU A 549 -9.69 46.68 -9.17
N SER A 550 -9.24 45.52 -8.68
CA SER A 550 -9.77 44.95 -7.42
C SER A 550 -9.35 45.75 -6.18
N LEU A 551 -8.25 46.51 -6.26
CA LEU A 551 -7.85 47.43 -5.19
C LEU A 551 -8.57 48.77 -5.30
N ARG A 552 -8.87 49.20 -6.53
CA ARG A 552 -9.49 50.50 -6.83
C ARG A 552 -10.50 50.33 -7.95
N PHE A 553 -11.68 49.84 -7.58
CA PHE A 553 -12.70 49.47 -8.55
C PHE A 553 -13.29 50.70 -9.25
N ASP A 554 -13.21 50.70 -10.58
CA ASP A 554 -13.88 51.65 -11.46
C ASP A 554 -14.71 50.87 -12.47
N ALA A 555 -16.03 51.03 -12.43
CA ALA A 555 -16.94 50.22 -13.22
C ALA A 555 -16.75 50.43 -14.74
N ASP A 556 -16.42 51.65 -15.16
CA ASP A 556 -16.20 51.99 -16.56
C ASP A 556 -14.90 51.37 -17.08
N SER A 557 -13.82 51.44 -16.31
CA SER A 557 -12.55 50.77 -16.62
C SER A 557 -12.67 49.25 -16.58
N TYR A 558 -13.42 48.70 -15.64
CA TYR A 558 -13.69 47.27 -15.56
C TYR A 558 -14.51 46.78 -16.77
N ALA A 559 -15.49 47.57 -17.24
CA ALA A 559 -16.26 47.23 -18.43
C ALA A 559 -15.40 47.15 -19.70
N LYS A 560 -14.31 47.95 -19.80
CA LYS A 560 -13.41 47.92 -20.96
C LYS A 560 -12.72 46.56 -21.16
N ILE A 561 -12.51 45.79 -20.09
CA ILE A 561 -11.98 44.41 -20.15
C ILE A 561 -12.76 43.56 -21.15
N PHE A 562 -14.08 43.72 -21.15
CA PHE A 562 -14.97 42.91 -21.94
C PHE A 562 -15.08 43.41 -23.39
N THR A 563 -14.64 44.63 -23.67
CA THR A 563 -14.64 45.22 -25.03
C THR A 563 -13.35 44.97 -25.81
N ALA A 564 -12.29 44.56 -25.12
CA ALA A 564 -11.04 44.21 -25.76
C ALA A 564 -11.12 42.84 -26.46
N ASP A 565 -10.33 42.67 -27.51
CA ASP A 565 -10.17 41.39 -28.22
C ASP A 565 -9.24 40.44 -27.43
N ASP A 566 -9.58 40.20 -26.16
CA ASP A 566 -8.84 39.32 -25.26
C ASP A 566 -9.34 37.88 -25.45
N ALA A 567 -8.48 37.04 -26.03
CA ALA A 567 -8.76 35.61 -26.20
C ALA A 567 -8.83 34.85 -24.86
N TYR A 568 -8.37 35.44 -23.75
CA TYR A 568 -8.23 34.77 -22.45
C TYR A 568 -8.85 35.51 -21.26
N LEU A 569 -10.19 35.54 -21.18
CA LEU A 569 -10.92 35.90 -19.94
C LEU A 569 -10.74 34.81 -18.86
N SER A 570 -9.81 34.98 -17.91
CA SER A 570 -9.71 34.08 -16.75
C SER A 570 -10.80 34.37 -15.71
N PRO A 571 -11.63 33.39 -15.32
CA PRO A 571 -12.67 33.57 -14.31
C PRO A 571 -12.14 34.10 -12.96
N MET A 572 -10.97 33.61 -12.55
CA MET A 572 -10.35 33.96 -11.27
C MET A 572 -9.91 35.43 -11.23
N TRP A 573 -9.37 35.95 -12.33
CA TRP A 573 -8.98 37.36 -12.43
C TRP A 573 -10.20 38.28 -12.43
N LEU A 574 -11.23 37.93 -13.20
CA LEU A 574 -12.50 38.67 -13.26
C LEU A 574 -13.24 38.71 -11.90
N ALA A 575 -13.04 37.70 -11.08
CA ALA A 575 -13.67 37.61 -9.77
C ALA A 575 -13.03 38.50 -8.69
N LEU A 576 -11.79 38.97 -8.90
CA LEU A 576 -11.02 39.65 -7.85
C LEU A 576 -11.68 40.88 -7.23
N PRO A 577 -12.41 41.73 -7.98
CA PRO A 577 -13.08 42.87 -7.37
C PRO A 577 -14.30 42.53 -6.50
N GLY A 578 -14.62 41.24 -6.28
CA GLY A 578 -15.69 40.82 -5.38
C GLY A 578 -17.07 41.28 -5.85
N LEU A 579 -17.90 41.81 -4.92
CA LEU A 579 -19.26 42.27 -5.27
C LEU A 579 -19.26 43.40 -6.28
N ALA A 580 -18.21 44.23 -6.29
CA ALA A 580 -18.11 45.37 -7.19
C ALA A 580 -18.12 44.95 -8.67
N ALA A 581 -17.57 43.77 -9.00
CA ALA A 581 -17.56 43.23 -10.35
C ALA A 581 -18.92 42.69 -10.83
N LEU A 582 -19.80 42.28 -9.92
CA LEU A 582 -21.02 41.53 -10.25
C LEU A 582 -21.97 42.26 -11.22
N PRO A 583 -22.29 43.56 -11.04
CA PRO A 583 -23.19 44.25 -11.96
C PRO A 583 -22.69 44.25 -13.40
N THR A 584 -21.37 44.34 -13.60
CA THR A 584 -20.75 44.27 -14.93
C THR A 584 -20.72 42.84 -15.44
N LEU A 585 -20.33 41.86 -14.62
CA LEU A 585 -20.33 40.44 -15.03
C LEU A 585 -21.71 39.96 -15.47
N LEU A 586 -22.76 40.31 -14.71
CA LEU A 586 -24.15 39.94 -15.04
C LEU A 586 -24.61 40.60 -16.35
N ARG A 587 -24.30 41.88 -16.55
CA ARG A 587 -24.60 42.60 -17.81
C ARG A 587 -23.91 41.95 -19.01
N GLU A 588 -22.66 41.53 -18.84
CA GLU A 588 -21.88 40.90 -19.90
C GLU A 588 -22.29 39.46 -20.18
N LEU A 589 -22.79 38.73 -19.17
CA LEU A 589 -23.39 37.40 -19.35
C LEU A 589 -24.66 37.47 -20.24
N ASP A 590 -25.48 38.50 -20.03
CA ASP A 590 -26.71 38.77 -20.79
C ASP A 590 -26.43 39.25 -22.24
N SER A 591 -25.21 39.70 -22.55
CA SER A 591 -24.83 40.20 -23.86
C SER A 591 -24.71 39.09 -24.93
N PRO A 592 -24.82 39.38 -26.24
CA PRO A 592 -24.72 38.38 -27.32
C PRO A 592 -23.25 37.97 -27.62
N ARG A 593 -22.51 37.47 -26.63
CA ARG A 593 -21.13 36.95 -26.75
C ARG A 593 -21.05 35.49 -27.24
N ALA A 594 -19.89 35.10 -27.76
CA ALA A 594 -19.56 33.72 -28.12
C ALA A 594 -19.54 32.79 -26.87
N GLY A 595 -19.81 31.50 -27.08
CA GLY A 595 -20.03 30.52 -26.01
C GLY A 595 -18.91 30.42 -24.96
N ASP A 596 -17.64 30.41 -25.39
CA ASP A 596 -16.50 30.28 -24.47
C ASP A 596 -16.33 31.48 -23.54
N GLN A 597 -16.56 32.70 -24.05
CA GLN A 597 -16.50 33.92 -23.24
C GLN A 597 -17.66 33.97 -22.23
N LYS A 598 -18.87 33.60 -22.67
CA LYS A 598 -20.02 33.49 -21.77
C LYS A 598 -19.77 32.50 -20.65
N LYS A 599 -19.22 31.34 -20.97
CA LYS A 599 -18.86 30.31 -19.97
C LYS A 599 -17.89 30.88 -18.92
N ARG A 600 -16.82 31.54 -19.36
CA ARG A 600 -15.83 32.13 -18.44
C ARG A 600 -16.39 33.24 -17.54
N ILE A 601 -17.28 34.09 -18.08
CA ILE A 601 -18.00 35.09 -17.28
C ILE A 601 -18.90 34.39 -16.26
N ALA A 602 -19.60 33.33 -16.67
CA ALA A 602 -20.45 32.54 -15.81
C ALA A 602 -19.66 31.81 -14.71
N ASP A 603 -18.42 31.41 -14.98
CA ASP A 603 -17.50 30.80 -14.00
C ASP A 603 -16.89 31.85 -13.05
N ALA A 604 -16.81 33.13 -13.46
CA ALA A 604 -16.28 34.21 -12.63
C ALA A 604 -17.26 34.63 -11.51
N LEU A 605 -18.56 34.54 -11.75
CA LEU A 605 -19.59 34.97 -10.80
C LEU A 605 -19.48 34.27 -9.43
N PRO A 606 -19.39 32.94 -9.31
CA PRO A 606 -19.25 32.32 -7.99
C PRO A 606 -17.90 32.60 -7.32
N LEU A 607 -16.83 32.76 -8.11
CA LEU A 607 -15.53 33.17 -7.57
C LEU A 607 -15.58 34.62 -7.04
N ALA A 608 -16.38 35.51 -7.66
CA ALA A 608 -16.56 36.87 -7.19
C ALA A 608 -17.31 36.90 -5.85
N LEU A 609 -18.30 36.02 -5.68
CA LEU A 609 -18.95 35.84 -4.38
C LEU A 609 -17.99 35.26 -3.33
N LEU A 610 -17.16 34.29 -3.70
CA LEU A 610 -16.14 33.75 -2.80
C LEU A 610 -15.17 34.83 -2.35
N GLN A 611 -14.71 35.66 -3.28
CA GLN A 611 -13.82 36.78 -2.97
C GLN A 611 -14.50 37.80 -2.06
N ALA A 612 -15.76 38.14 -2.32
CA ALA A 612 -16.56 39.01 -1.46
C ALA A 612 -16.71 38.46 -0.03
N ALA A 613 -16.99 37.16 0.10
CA ALA A 613 -17.08 36.49 1.40
C ALA A 613 -15.73 36.52 2.15
N ARG A 614 -14.61 36.27 1.45
CA ARG A 614 -13.25 36.38 2.01
C ARG A 614 -12.91 37.82 2.44
N ASP A 615 -13.40 38.81 1.71
CA ASP A 615 -13.23 40.23 2.04
C ASP A 615 -14.22 40.71 3.14
N GLY A 616 -15.09 39.82 3.65
CA GLY A 616 -16.05 40.09 4.72
C GLY A 616 -17.27 40.89 4.29
N GLU A 617 -17.55 40.94 2.98
CA GLU A 617 -18.72 41.62 2.43
C GLU A 617 -20.01 40.82 2.66
N ARG A 618 -21.13 41.53 2.85
CA ARG A 618 -22.46 40.90 2.96
C ARG A 618 -23.02 40.59 1.58
N ILE A 619 -23.42 39.35 1.36
CA ILE A 619 -23.91 38.88 0.06
C ILE A 619 -25.44 38.87 0.04
N ASP A 620 -26.02 39.54 -0.96
CA ASP A 620 -27.48 39.53 -1.17
C ASP A 620 -27.91 38.16 -1.72
N VAL A 621 -29.00 37.60 -1.16
CA VAL A 621 -29.57 36.33 -1.61
C VAL A 621 -30.06 36.41 -3.06
N GLU A 622 -30.48 37.59 -3.54
CA GLU A 622 -30.90 37.76 -4.93
C GLU A 622 -29.75 37.49 -5.91
N LEU A 623 -28.49 37.74 -5.50
CA LEU A 623 -27.31 37.43 -6.31
C LEU A 623 -27.06 35.92 -6.40
N LEU A 624 -27.34 35.17 -5.32
CA LEU A 624 -27.31 33.70 -5.35
C LEU A 624 -28.40 33.13 -6.26
N ALA A 625 -29.60 33.72 -6.24
CA ALA A 625 -30.71 33.29 -7.10
C ALA A 625 -30.34 33.41 -8.59
N ARG A 626 -29.57 34.45 -8.97
CA ARG A 626 -29.09 34.67 -10.33
C ARG A 626 -27.96 33.73 -10.77
N LEU A 627 -27.31 33.03 -9.85
CA LEU A 627 -26.28 32.06 -10.18
C LEU A 627 -26.83 30.75 -10.75
N GLU A 628 -28.16 30.59 -10.78
CA GLU A 628 -28.87 29.39 -11.24
C GLU A 628 -28.12 28.11 -10.84
N LEU A 629 -28.24 27.73 -9.56
CA LEU A 629 -27.70 26.47 -9.04
C LEU A 629 -28.15 25.23 -9.87
N GLY A 630 -29.17 25.39 -10.72
CA GLY A 630 -30.03 24.31 -11.20
C GLY A 630 -29.72 23.57 -12.50
N ASP A 631 -28.75 23.96 -13.33
CA ASP A 631 -28.55 23.22 -14.61
C ASP A 631 -27.10 23.01 -15.05
N ARG A 632 -26.14 23.27 -14.17
CA ARG A 632 -24.77 22.82 -14.42
C ARG A 632 -24.68 21.36 -13.97
N ASP A 633 -24.63 20.45 -14.95
CA ASP A 633 -24.53 19.00 -14.74
C ASP A 633 -23.46 18.60 -13.72
N GLU A 634 -22.46 19.46 -13.54
CA GLU A 634 -21.46 19.41 -12.49
C GLU A 634 -21.39 20.80 -11.84
N LEU A 635 -21.93 20.97 -10.63
CA LEU A 635 -21.28 21.90 -9.71
C LEU A 635 -19.87 21.35 -9.56
N SER A 636 -18.88 21.99 -10.18
CA SER A 636 -17.50 21.57 -10.01
C SER A 636 -17.19 21.54 -8.51
N HIS A 637 -16.35 20.61 -8.07
CA HIS A 637 -15.93 20.51 -6.68
C HIS A 637 -15.56 21.89 -6.09
N SER A 638 -14.84 22.70 -6.88
CA SER A 638 -14.44 24.07 -6.57
C SER A 638 -15.61 25.05 -6.33
N LEU A 639 -16.75 24.86 -7.00
CA LEU A 639 -17.94 25.69 -6.77
C LEU A 639 -18.63 25.35 -5.45
N CYS A 640 -18.66 24.06 -5.06
CA CYS A 640 -19.17 23.63 -3.76
C CYS A 640 -18.29 24.14 -2.61
N GLU A 641 -16.96 24.09 -2.79
CA GLU A 641 -16.00 24.69 -1.84
C GLU A 641 -16.22 26.20 -1.72
N ALA A 642 -16.32 26.90 -2.86
CA ALA A 642 -16.61 28.33 -2.87
C ALA A 642 -17.91 28.66 -2.13
N LEU A 643 -18.99 27.94 -2.42
CA LEU A 643 -20.29 28.16 -1.79
C LEU A 643 -20.28 27.84 -0.28
N THR A 644 -19.41 26.93 0.18
CA THR A 644 -19.24 26.64 1.61
C THR A 644 -18.77 27.86 2.40
N VAL A 645 -17.96 28.71 1.76
CA VAL A 645 -17.47 29.98 2.33
C VAL A 645 -18.47 31.12 2.11
N VAL A 646 -19.19 31.13 0.98
CA VAL A 646 -20.15 32.18 0.59
C VAL A 646 -21.44 32.13 1.39
N LEU A 647 -22.04 30.95 1.56
CA LEU A 647 -23.36 30.81 2.18
C LEU A 647 -23.44 31.38 3.61
N PRO A 648 -22.42 31.21 4.47
CA PRO A 648 -22.37 31.88 5.78
C PRO A 648 -22.34 33.42 5.73
N ALA A 649 -21.89 34.02 4.62
CA ALA A 649 -21.84 35.48 4.43
C ALA A 649 -23.16 36.09 3.92
N VAL A 650 -24.15 35.24 3.62
CA VAL A 650 -25.48 35.65 3.17
C VAL A 650 -26.37 35.87 4.38
N ASP A 651 -27.30 36.83 4.31
CA ASP A 651 -28.30 37.00 5.37
C ASP A 651 -29.13 35.72 5.55
N ALA A 652 -29.01 35.09 6.73
CA ALA A 652 -29.62 33.80 7.00
C ALA A 652 -31.15 33.78 6.81
N LYS A 653 -31.84 34.89 7.11
CA LYS A 653 -33.30 34.98 6.93
C LYS A 653 -33.68 35.10 5.46
N ALA A 654 -32.91 35.86 4.69
CA ALA A 654 -33.08 35.99 3.26
C ALA A 654 -32.80 34.65 2.56
N LEU A 655 -31.72 33.97 2.94
CA LEU A 655 -31.37 32.63 2.45
C LEU A 655 -32.46 31.60 2.77
N ALA A 656 -32.95 31.56 4.02
CA ALA A 656 -34.00 30.63 4.42
C ALA A 656 -35.29 30.83 3.62
N ARG A 657 -35.68 32.11 3.37
CA ARG A 657 -36.82 32.44 2.53
C ARG A 657 -36.61 31.98 1.09
N HIS A 658 -35.46 32.28 0.50
CA HIS A 658 -35.16 31.90 -0.87
C HIS A 658 -35.17 30.37 -1.08
N VAL A 659 -34.53 29.62 -0.18
CA VAL A 659 -34.52 28.15 -0.23
C VAL A 659 -35.93 27.60 -0.08
N ARG A 660 -36.74 28.16 0.83
CA ARG A 660 -38.15 27.79 0.97
C ARG A 660 -38.94 28.04 -0.31
N ASP A 661 -38.81 29.22 -0.90
CA ASP A 661 -39.50 29.58 -2.15
C ASP A 661 -39.12 28.61 -3.29
N GLN A 662 -37.86 28.19 -3.37
CA GLN A 662 -37.40 27.18 -4.34
C GLN A 662 -38.00 25.80 -4.07
N LEU A 663 -38.04 25.37 -2.80
CA LEU A 663 -38.58 24.07 -2.40
C LEU A 663 -40.11 23.98 -2.57
N GLU A 664 -40.82 25.10 -2.43
CA GLU A 664 -42.28 25.18 -2.60
C GLU A 664 -42.71 25.37 -4.07
N ALA A 665 -41.78 25.65 -4.98
CA ALA A 665 -42.08 25.79 -6.39
C ALA A 665 -42.56 24.46 -7.02
N GLU A 666 -43.58 24.52 -7.89
CA GLU A 666 -44.14 23.33 -8.55
C GLU A 666 -43.09 22.56 -9.40
N ALA A 667 -42.10 23.28 -9.93
CA ALA A 667 -40.97 22.73 -10.66
C ALA A 667 -39.69 23.49 -10.23
N PRO A 668 -39.03 23.07 -9.14
CA PRO A 668 -37.82 23.74 -8.68
C PRO A 668 -36.74 23.64 -9.75
N ALA A 669 -36.14 24.77 -10.10
CA ALA A 669 -35.04 24.80 -11.07
C ALA A 669 -33.83 24.00 -10.57
N SER A 670 -33.60 23.99 -9.26
CA SER A 670 -32.48 23.28 -8.63
C SER A 670 -32.74 21.79 -8.39
N ARG A 671 -31.64 21.03 -8.37
CA ARG A 671 -31.66 19.60 -8.04
C ARG A 671 -31.92 19.38 -6.55
N PRO A 672 -32.58 18.28 -6.16
CA PRO A 672 -32.93 18.02 -4.77
C PRO A 672 -31.72 18.02 -3.82
N GLU A 673 -30.59 17.39 -4.20
CA GLU A 673 -29.40 17.32 -3.36
C GLU A 673 -28.73 18.68 -3.14
N GLN A 674 -28.84 19.59 -4.12
CA GLN A 674 -28.32 20.96 -3.99
C GLN A 674 -29.19 21.77 -3.04
N LEU A 675 -30.52 21.65 -3.15
CA LEU A 675 -31.45 22.33 -2.26
C LEU A 675 -31.28 21.87 -0.81
N LEU A 676 -31.09 20.57 -0.57
CA LEU A 676 -30.78 20.05 0.76
C LEU A 676 -29.43 20.55 1.27
N TRP A 677 -28.42 20.58 0.40
CA TRP A 677 -27.11 21.10 0.77
C TRP A 677 -27.17 22.57 1.17
N VAL A 678 -27.80 23.45 0.38
CA VAL A 678 -27.99 24.86 0.76
C VAL A 678 -28.88 25.01 2.01
N ALA A 679 -29.93 24.20 2.13
CA ALA A 679 -30.80 24.19 3.33
C ALA A 679 -30.02 23.87 4.61
N SER A 680 -28.95 23.06 4.53
CA SER A 680 -28.13 22.75 5.71
C SER A 680 -27.33 23.96 6.26
N PHE A 681 -27.27 25.09 5.54
CA PHE A 681 -26.62 26.33 5.99
C PHE A 681 -27.58 27.31 6.68
N VAL A 682 -28.88 27.03 6.72
CA VAL A 682 -29.88 27.89 7.37
C VAL A 682 -30.39 27.27 8.66
N GLU A 683 -30.59 28.09 9.69
CA GLU A 683 -31.14 27.64 10.99
C GLU A 683 -32.68 27.69 10.98
N ASP A 684 -33.30 26.98 10.03
CA ASP A 684 -34.77 26.91 9.90
C ASP A 684 -35.23 25.44 9.76
N PRO A 685 -35.75 24.83 10.84
CA PRO A 685 -36.21 23.44 10.82
C PRO A 685 -37.29 23.15 9.78
N GLY A 686 -38.14 24.13 9.44
CA GLY A 686 -39.16 23.97 8.41
C GLY A 686 -38.57 23.86 7.01
N VAL A 687 -37.48 24.59 6.75
CA VAL A 687 -36.72 24.50 5.49
C VAL A 687 -35.99 23.16 5.41
N HIS A 688 -35.39 22.68 6.50
CA HIS A 688 -34.75 21.35 6.55
C HIS A 688 -35.75 20.25 6.25
N GLU A 689 -36.93 20.30 6.87
CA GLU A 689 -37.98 19.32 6.67
C GLU A 689 -38.47 19.28 5.22
N LEU A 690 -38.70 20.46 4.64
CA LEU A 690 -39.12 20.56 3.25
C LEU A 690 -38.02 20.06 2.29
N ALA A 691 -36.75 20.39 2.55
CA ALA A 691 -35.62 19.95 1.72
C ALA A 691 -35.41 18.44 1.74
N VAL A 692 -35.47 17.81 2.92
CA VAL A 692 -35.37 16.35 3.06
C VAL A 692 -36.53 15.67 2.35
N LYS A 693 -37.75 16.19 2.51
CA LYS A 693 -38.92 15.71 1.78
C LYS A 693 -38.71 15.79 0.26
N THR A 694 -38.24 16.92 -0.25
CA THR A 694 -37.94 17.10 -1.68
C THR A 694 -36.89 16.12 -2.18
N VAL A 695 -35.84 15.83 -1.41
CA VAL A 695 -34.81 14.82 -1.75
C VAL A 695 -35.42 13.43 -1.90
N ILE A 696 -36.35 13.05 -1.00
CA ILE A 696 -37.00 11.73 -1.03
C ILE A 696 -38.00 11.63 -2.19
N GLU A 697 -38.81 12.67 -2.40
CA GLU A 697 -39.80 12.73 -3.47
C GLU A 697 -39.15 12.73 -4.85
N ARG A 698 -38.04 13.47 -5.00
CA ARG A 698 -37.28 13.62 -6.26
C ARG A 698 -36.01 12.79 -6.32
N ARG A 699 -35.91 11.70 -5.55
CA ARG A 699 -34.70 10.87 -5.45
C ARG A 699 -34.13 10.37 -6.78
N ALA A 700 -34.98 10.18 -7.80
CA ALA A 700 -34.54 9.77 -9.14
C ALA A 700 -33.74 10.87 -9.87
N ASP A 701 -33.86 12.13 -9.43
CA ASP A 701 -33.15 13.28 -9.99
C ASP A 701 -31.77 13.47 -9.36
N ILE A 702 -31.43 12.73 -8.29
CA ILE A 702 -30.16 12.86 -7.59
C ILE A 702 -29.01 12.39 -8.49
N ARG A 703 -28.02 13.26 -8.69
CA ARG A 703 -26.79 12.99 -9.45
C ARG A 703 -25.54 12.99 -8.58
N ALA A 704 -25.54 13.73 -7.47
CA ALA A 704 -24.36 13.90 -6.60
C ALA A 704 -24.65 13.53 -5.14
N LEU A 705 -24.57 12.24 -4.81
CA LEU A 705 -24.83 11.73 -3.45
C LEU A 705 -23.89 12.31 -2.38
N GLY A 706 -22.68 12.72 -2.77
CA GLY A 706 -21.73 13.40 -1.87
C GLY A 706 -22.28 14.69 -1.26
N LEU A 707 -23.14 15.44 -1.98
CA LEU A 707 -23.79 16.65 -1.43
C LEU A 707 -24.82 16.31 -0.36
N VAL A 708 -25.56 15.21 -0.54
CA VAL A 708 -26.49 14.71 0.48
C VAL A 708 -25.72 14.32 1.74
N LYS A 709 -24.58 13.62 1.59
CA LYS A 709 -23.70 13.27 2.71
C LYS A 709 -23.21 14.50 3.47
N GLN A 710 -22.67 15.50 2.77
CA GLN A 710 -22.22 16.74 3.39
C GLN A 710 -23.35 17.47 4.13
N ALA A 711 -24.55 17.52 3.54
CA ALA A 711 -25.71 18.14 4.16
C ALA A 711 -26.14 17.39 5.42
N VAL A 712 -26.19 16.06 5.40
CA VAL A 712 -26.50 15.20 6.56
C VAL A 712 -25.48 15.40 7.67
N THR A 713 -24.18 15.40 7.34
CA THR A 713 -23.11 15.68 8.32
C THR A 713 -23.30 17.04 8.98
N ARG A 714 -23.69 18.08 8.22
CA ARG A 714 -23.91 19.42 8.75
C ARG A 714 -25.19 19.53 9.60
N LEU A 715 -26.26 18.82 9.22
CA LEU A 715 -27.51 18.75 9.99
C LEU A 715 -27.33 17.97 11.31
N GLY A 716 -26.33 17.09 11.39
CA GLY A 716 -26.04 16.29 12.58
C GLY A 716 -27.22 15.43 13.01
N ASP A 717 -27.51 15.43 14.31
CA ASP A 717 -28.58 14.61 14.92
C ASP A 717 -29.99 14.93 14.39
N ALA A 718 -30.19 16.10 13.79
CA ALA A 718 -31.48 16.46 13.21
C ALA A 718 -31.79 15.70 11.90
N ALA A 719 -30.77 15.18 11.21
CA ALA A 719 -30.94 14.58 9.88
C ALA A 719 -31.78 13.31 9.90
N LEU A 720 -31.45 12.35 10.76
CA LEU A 720 -32.12 11.04 10.78
C LEU A 720 -33.64 11.16 11.07
N PRO A 721 -34.10 11.88 12.10
CA PRO A 721 -35.54 12.06 12.34
C PRO A 721 -36.29 12.77 11.21
N LEU A 722 -35.62 13.60 10.41
CA LEU A 722 -36.23 14.22 9.23
C LEU A 722 -36.40 13.20 8.10
N PHE A 723 -35.37 12.39 7.83
CA PHE A 723 -35.44 11.35 6.81
C PHE A 723 -36.46 10.27 7.19
N GLU A 724 -36.49 9.79 8.44
CA GLU A 724 -37.47 8.79 8.90
C GLU A 724 -38.93 9.20 8.67
N ARG A 725 -39.24 10.47 8.95
CA ARG A 725 -40.59 11.03 8.77
C ARG A 725 -41.08 10.97 7.33
N HIS A 726 -40.18 11.19 6.38
CA HIS A 726 -40.54 11.35 4.97
C HIS A 726 -40.20 10.11 4.12
N ILE A 727 -39.30 9.23 4.55
CA ILE A 727 -38.82 8.11 3.73
C ILE A 727 -39.91 7.08 3.42
N ALA A 728 -40.98 7.03 4.21
CA ALA A 728 -42.17 6.24 3.89
C ALA A 728 -42.80 6.63 2.53
N ILE A 729 -42.58 7.86 2.06
CA ILE A 729 -43.06 8.36 0.75
C ILE A 729 -42.44 7.56 -0.40
N SER A 730 -41.21 7.05 -0.27
CA SER A 730 -40.54 6.29 -1.33
C SER A 730 -40.91 4.81 -1.41
N GLN A 731 -41.82 4.32 -0.56
CA GLN A 731 -42.43 2.97 -0.56
C GLN A 731 -41.56 1.82 -1.11
N GLY A 732 -40.63 1.32 -0.30
CA GLY A 732 -39.91 0.08 -0.60
C GLY A 732 -38.81 0.19 -1.66
N ASP A 733 -38.38 1.41 -1.99
CA ASP A 733 -37.26 1.67 -2.89
C ASP A 733 -35.91 1.25 -2.26
N ARG A 734 -35.59 -0.04 -2.44
CA ARG A 734 -34.33 -0.64 -1.96
C ARG A 734 -33.09 -0.03 -2.60
N THR A 735 -33.20 0.50 -3.82
CA THR A 735 -32.07 1.13 -4.50
C THR A 735 -31.70 2.42 -3.79
N PHE A 736 -32.69 3.26 -3.49
CA PHE A 736 -32.45 4.49 -2.73
C PHE A 736 -31.97 4.20 -1.30
N LEU A 737 -32.53 3.19 -0.63
CA LEU A 737 -32.05 2.78 0.69
C LEU A 737 -30.58 2.33 0.67
N GLY A 738 -30.17 1.58 -0.36
CA GLY A 738 -28.77 1.19 -0.56
C GLY A 738 -27.85 2.38 -0.86
N GLN A 739 -28.32 3.42 -1.55
CA GLN A 739 -27.55 4.65 -1.72
C GLN A 739 -27.29 5.33 -0.36
N LEU A 740 -28.28 5.34 0.52
CA LEU A 740 -28.17 5.95 1.86
C LEU A 740 -27.17 5.22 2.78
N GLU A 741 -26.74 4.00 2.47
CA GLU A 741 -25.66 3.30 3.21
C GLU A 741 -24.32 4.05 3.18
N SER A 742 -24.09 4.86 2.14
CA SER A 742 -22.90 5.73 2.07
C SER A 742 -23.06 7.08 2.78
N VAL A 743 -24.29 7.41 3.19
CA VAL A 743 -24.70 8.70 3.77
C VAL A 743 -24.90 8.58 5.29
N PHE A 744 -25.53 7.48 5.75
CA PHE A 744 -25.88 7.23 7.14
C PHE A 744 -25.14 5.99 7.68
N PRO A 745 -24.84 5.94 8.99
CA PRO A 745 -24.31 4.73 9.61
C PRO A 745 -25.34 3.59 9.59
N PRO A 746 -24.91 2.31 9.71
CA PRO A 746 -25.80 1.16 9.59
C PRO A 746 -27.09 1.19 10.45
N PRO A 747 -27.06 1.57 11.75
CA PRO A 747 -28.28 1.62 12.57
C PRO A 747 -29.32 2.62 12.02
N ALA A 748 -28.85 3.74 11.48
CA ALA A 748 -29.70 4.76 10.88
C ALA A 748 -30.34 4.25 9.58
N VAL A 749 -29.59 3.51 8.75
CA VAL A 749 -30.14 2.88 7.54
C VAL A 749 -31.19 1.82 7.88
N GLU A 750 -30.98 1.05 8.94
CA GLU A 750 -31.97 0.08 9.43
C GLU A 750 -33.25 0.77 9.88
N ALA A 751 -33.15 1.87 10.65
CA ALA A 751 -34.30 2.67 11.07
C ALA A 751 -35.08 3.24 9.87
N LEU A 752 -34.37 3.76 8.86
CA LEU A 752 -34.96 4.21 7.60
C LEU A 752 -35.65 3.07 6.83
N GLY A 753 -35.05 1.88 6.82
CA GLY A 753 -35.64 0.68 6.22
C GLY A 753 -36.92 0.24 6.95
N ALA A 754 -36.93 0.30 8.28
CA ALA A 754 -38.11 0.04 9.09
C ALA A 754 -39.24 1.05 8.80
N ALA A 755 -38.90 2.33 8.68
CA ALA A 755 -39.85 3.39 8.31
C ALA A 755 -40.46 3.21 6.91
N GLN A 756 -39.75 2.56 5.97
CA GLN A 756 -40.30 2.16 4.66
C GLN A 756 -41.21 0.91 4.70
N GLY A 757 -41.40 0.27 5.85
CA GLY A 757 -42.07 -1.02 5.95
C GLY A 757 -41.28 -2.17 5.31
N LEU A 758 -39.99 -1.95 5.04
CA LEU A 758 -39.06 -2.98 4.53
C LEU A 758 -38.44 -3.80 5.66
N ALA A 759 -39.02 -3.77 6.87
CA ALA A 759 -38.50 -4.39 8.08
C ALA A 759 -37.94 -5.79 7.78
N LYS A 760 -36.62 -5.83 7.58
CA LYS A 760 -35.86 -7.07 7.65
C LYS A 760 -35.98 -7.54 9.09
N GLU A 761 -35.88 -8.85 9.31
CA GLU A 761 -35.54 -9.33 10.64
C GLU A 761 -34.36 -8.50 11.14
N THR A 762 -34.50 -7.90 12.33
CA THR A 762 -33.36 -7.21 12.98
C THR A 762 -32.19 -8.18 13.08
N SER A 763 -30.97 -7.67 13.19
CA SER A 763 -29.78 -8.53 13.39
C SER A 763 -29.99 -9.49 14.57
N LEU A 764 -30.58 -9.02 15.67
CA LEU A 764 -30.95 -9.84 16.82
C LEU A 764 -31.97 -10.95 16.48
N GLN A 765 -33.07 -10.61 15.80
CA GLN A 765 -34.08 -11.59 15.38
C GLN A 765 -33.49 -12.63 14.42
N THR A 766 -32.63 -12.19 13.50
CA THR A 766 -31.92 -13.05 12.56
C THR A 766 -31.01 -14.02 13.32
N MET A 767 -30.20 -13.51 14.25
CA MET A 767 -29.32 -14.34 15.09
C MET A 767 -30.13 -15.36 15.91
N GLN A 768 -31.22 -14.94 16.56
CA GLN A 768 -32.11 -15.82 17.34
C GLN A 768 -32.79 -16.89 16.48
N ARG A 769 -33.17 -16.57 15.24
CA ARG A 769 -33.73 -17.56 14.31
C ARG A 769 -32.66 -18.56 13.87
N LEU A 770 -31.50 -18.09 13.42
CA LEU A 770 -30.39 -18.94 12.96
C LEU A 770 -29.85 -19.82 14.09
N ALA A 771 -29.83 -19.33 15.33
CA ALA A 771 -29.41 -20.12 16.48
C ALA A 771 -30.22 -21.42 16.66
N LYS A 772 -31.49 -21.45 16.24
CA LYS A 772 -32.35 -22.66 16.33
C LYS A 772 -31.89 -23.81 15.44
N ALA A 773 -31.02 -23.56 14.46
CA ALA A 773 -30.52 -24.56 13.52
C ALA A 773 -29.48 -25.53 14.11
N GLY A 774 -28.83 -25.15 15.20
CA GLY A 774 -27.73 -25.91 15.80
C GLY A 774 -28.14 -26.77 17.00
N ARG A 775 -27.15 -27.43 17.59
CA ARG A 775 -27.23 -28.15 18.87
C ARG A 775 -26.09 -27.66 19.78
N ASP A 776 -26.12 -28.04 21.06
CA ASP A 776 -25.13 -27.62 22.06
C ASP A 776 -25.09 -26.09 22.23
N HIS A 777 -26.23 -25.49 22.59
CA HIS A 777 -26.33 -24.06 22.82
C HIS A 777 -25.55 -23.64 24.05
N ARG A 778 -24.75 -22.57 23.89
CA ARG A 778 -23.97 -21.94 24.94
C ARG A 778 -24.39 -20.47 25.06
N ARG A 779 -24.33 -19.96 26.28
CA ARG A 779 -24.57 -18.54 26.56
C ARG A 779 -23.39 -17.72 26.07
N VAL A 780 -23.69 -16.68 25.30
CA VAL A 780 -22.77 -15.67 24.77
C VAL A 780 -23.39 -14.31 25.04
N TYR A 781 -22.58 -13.29 25.25
CA TYR A 781 -23.01 -11.92 25.51
C TYR A 781 -22.46 -11.01 24.42
N ALA A 782 -23.28 -10.62 23.44
CA ALA A 782 -22.83 -9.72 22.39
C ALA A 782 -22.76 -8.27 22.91
N PHE A 783 -21.68 -7.57 22.56
CA PHE A 783 -21.50 -6.16 22.86
C PHE A 783 -22.01 -5.32 21.68
N ASP A 784 -22.79 -4.30 21.99
CA ASP A 784 -23.48 -3.48 21.02
C ASP A 784 -23.36 -2.00 21.39
N LEU A 785 -22.38 -1.34 20.77
CA LEU A 785 -21.96 0.02 21.10
C LEU A 785 -22.96 1.08 20.62
N TYR A 786 -23.77 0.71 19.63
CA TYR A 786 -24.67 1.62 18.93
C TYR A 786 -26.14 1.19 19.05
N ALA A 787 -26.46 0.30 19.99
CA ALA A 787 -27.80 -0.23 20.22
C ALA A 787 -28.47 -0.83 18.95
N LYS A 788 -27.68 -1.45 18.05
CA LYS A 788 -28.12 -2.17 16.84
C LYS A 788 -28.99 -3.38 17.17
N LEU A 789 -28.69 -4.06 18.27
CA LEU A 789 -29.36 -5.26 18.78
C LEU A 789 -30.36 -4.91 19.88
N SER A 790 -29.95 -4.11 20.87
CA SER A 790 -30.79 -3.72 22.01
C SER A 790 -30.27 -2.46 22.71
N PRO A 791 -31.12 -1.64 23.33
CA PRO A 791 -30.65 -0.55 24.18
C PRO A 791 -29.99 -1.09 25.48
N PRO A 792 -29.08 -0.33 26.11
CA PRO A 792 -28.52 -0.69 27.41
C PRO A 792 -29.59 -0.83 28.49
N ARG A 793 -29.38 -1.73 29.47
CA ARG A 793 -30.29 -1.87 30.61
C ARG A 793 -30.26 -0.61 31.47
N ASP A 794 -31.43 -0.17 31.94
CA ASP A 794 -31.53 0.91 32.92
C ASP A 794 -30.67 0.62 34.16
N GLY A 795 -29.78 1.56 34.49
CA GLY A 795 -28.83 1.43 35.59
C GLY A 795 -27.68 0.44 35.34
N SER A 796 -27.43 0.07 34.08
CA SER A 796 -26.18 -0.60 33.70
C SER A 796 -24.98 0.33 33.89
N LEU A 797 -23.86 -0.25 34.32
CA LEU A 797 -22.56 0.41 34.42
C LEU A 797 -21.61 0.03 33.27
N SER A 798 -22.11 -0.61 32.21
CA SER A 798 -21.29 -0.97 31.04
C SER A 798 -20.98 0.27 30.21
N CYS A 799 -19.71 0.60 30.03
CA CYS A 799 -19.28 1.81 29.31
C CYS A 799 -17.92 1.66 28.60
N TYR A 800 -17.66 2.50 27.61
CA TYR A 800 -16.42 2.61 26.85
C TYR A 800 -16.13 4.09 26.48
N ASP A 801 -14.97 4.37 25.87
CA ASP A 801 -14.58 5.71 25.38
C ASP A 801 -14.76 6.83 26.42
N GLY A 802 -14.03 6.71 27.54
CA GLY A 802 -14.03 7.65 28.67
C GLY A 802 -13.54 6.98 29.95
N PRO A 803 -13.49 7.67 31.10
CA PRO A 803 -13.05 7.08 32.37
C PRO A 803 -13.97 5.95 32.88
N PRO A 804 -13.45 4.99 33.66
CA PRO A 804 -14.27 3.94 34.27
C PRO A 804 -15.25 4.52 35.31
N PRO A 805 -16.26 3.73 35.76
CA PRO A 805 -17.13 4.14 36.85
C PRO A 805 -16.36 4.59 38.10
N ALA A 806 -16.91 5.57 38.82
CA ALA A 806 -16.24 6.10 40.01
C ALA A 806 -15.89 4.99 41.03
N GLY A 807 -14.66 4.96 41.54
CA GLY A 807 -14.23 3.94 42.51
C GLY A 807 -13.67 2.65 41.90
N VAL A 808 -13.63 2.53 40.57
CA VAL A 808 -12.71 1.58 39.91
C VAL A 808 -11.29 2.15 40.00
N GLU A 809 -10.33 1.31 40.43
CA GLU A 809 -8.92 1.68 40.49
C GLU A 809 -8.32 1.66 39.07
N VAL A 810 -7.69 2.77 38.65
CA VAL A 810 -7.00 2.85 37.36
C VAL A 810 -5.57 2.37 37.57
N PRO A 811 -5.15 1.26 36.92
CA PRO A 811 -3.81 0.75 37.08
C PRO A 811 -2.77 1.71 36.49
N LEU A 812 -1.55 1.64 37.02
CA LEU A 812 -0.43 2.48 36.59
C LEU A 812 0.65 1.63 35.92
N ARG A 813 1.10 2.06 34.74
CA ARG A 813 2.23 1.48 34.00
C ARG A 813 3.35 2.52 33.93
N ALA A 814 4.56 2.16 34.36
CA ALA A 814 5.70 3.09 34.43
C ALA A 814 5.43 4.42 35.19
N GLY A 815 4.41 4.46 36.04
CA GLY A 815 3.99 5.65 36.78
C GLY A 815 2.88 6.47 36.11
N GLU A 816 2.43 6.07 34.91
CA GLU A 816 1.36 6.71 34.15
C GLU A 816 0.07 5.88 34.20
N PRO A 817 -1.12 6.50 34.21
CA PRO A 817 -2.39 5.79 34.22
C PRO A 817 -2.63 5.07 32.89
N MET A 818 -3.04 3.81 32.98
CA MET A 818 -3.43 3.02 31.82
C MET A 818 -4.74 3.50 31.22
N ASP A 819 -4.89 3.33 29.91
CA ASP A 819 -6.09 3.64 29.15
C ASP A 819 -7.23 2.69 29.48
N HIS A 820 -8.39 3.25 29.83
CA HIS A 820 -9.61 2.48 30.01
C HIS A 820 -10.24 2.16 28.65
N VAL A 821 -10.30 0.87 28.31
CA VAL A 821 -10.96 0.40 27.08
C VAL A 821 -12.45 0.26 27.29
N LEU A 822 -12.85 -0.57 28.27
CA LEU A 822 -14.24 -0.76 28.61
C LEU A 822 -14.45 -1.21 30.06
N THR A 823 -15.66 -0.99 30.55
CA THR A 823 -16.18 -1.60 31.77
C THR A 823 -17.39 -2.44 31.43
N ILE A 824 -17.43 -3.67 31.95
CA ILE A 824 -18.57 -4.59 31.88
C ILE A 824 -19.29 -4.58 33.22
N ASP A 825 -20.58 -4.28 33.21
CA ASP A 825 -21.48 -4.52 34.34
C ASP A 825 -21.81 -6.01 34.45
N LEU A 826 -21.34 -6.67 35.51
CA LEU A 826 -21.51 -8.12 35.71
C LEU A 826 -22.94 -8.52 36.07
N GLN A 827 -23.88 -7.59 36.30
CA GLN A 827 -25.32 -7.94 36.31
C GLN A 827 -25.85 -8.19 34.90
N ASP A 828 -25.21 -7.62 33.87
CA ASP A 828 -25.60 -7.86 32.48
C ASP A 828 -24.98 -9.15 31.92
N ALA A 829 -23.85 -9.59 32.49
CA ALA A 829 -23.14 -10.82 32.15
C ALA A 829 -22.70 -11.61 33.40
N PRO A 830 -23.63 -12.20 34.19
CA PRO A 830 -23.31 -12.82 35.48
C PRO A 830 -22.39 -14.04 35.38
N GLU A 831 -22.47 -14.83 34.31
CA GLU A 831 -21.59 -15.99 34.09
C GLU A 831 -20.13 -15.57 33.82
N LEU A 832 -19.90 -14.34 33.37
CA LEU A 832 -18.55 -13.80 33.18
C LEU A 832 -17.84 -13.61 34.53
N ALA A 833 -18.57 -13.27 35.59
CA ALA A 833 -17.99 -13.09 36.92
C ALA A 833 -17.33 -14.37 37.44
N ALA A 834 -18.01 -15.52 37.25
CA ALA A 834 -17.47 -16.82 37.63
C ALA A 834 -16.29 -17.23 36.75
N LEU A 835 -16.39 -16.98 35.43
CA LEU A 835 -15.33 -17.33 34.48
C LEU A 835 -14.05 -16.52 34.70
N ALA A 836 -14.17 -15.24 35.06
CA ALA A 836 -13.05 -14.38 35.40
C ALA A 836 -12.54 -14.57 36.84
N GLY A 837 -13.16 -15.44 37.64
CA GLY A 837 -12.74 -15.66 39.04
C GLY A 837 -13.07 -14.51 40.00
N HIS A 838 -14.09 -13.71 39.69
CA HIS A 838 -14.46 -12.49 40.41
C HIS A 838 -15.95 -12.47 40.83
N GLU A 839 -16.45 -13.55 41.43
CA GLU A 839 -17.87 -13.73 41.83
C GLU A 839 -18.43 -12.67 42.82
N GLY A 840 -17.57 -11.82 43.40
CA GLY A 840 -17.97 -10.71 44.27
C GLY A 840 -17.92 -9.32 43.61
N ALA A 841 -17.51 -9.22 42.35
CA ALA A 841 -17.40 -7.95 41.64
C ALA A 841 -18.75 -7.52 41.04
N ARG A 842 -18.99 -6.21 41.01
CA ARG A 842 -20.13 -5.58 40.34
C ARG A 842 -19.77 -5.22 38.90
N THR A 843 -18.55 -4.75 38.68
CA THR A 843 -17.99 -4.41 37.36
C THR A 843 -16.64 -5.07 37.17
N LEU A 844 -16.28 -5.28 35.90
CA LEU A 844 -14.97 -5.69 35.45
C LEU A 844 -14.49 -4.68 34.40
N SER A 845 -13.39 -3.98 34.68
CA SER A 845 -12.85 -2.94 33.81
C SER A 845 -11.55 -3.42 33.16
N PHE A 846 -11.44 -3.25 31.85
CA PHE A 846 -10.28 -3.64 31.07
C PHE A 846 -9.46 -2.42 30.68
N PHE A 847 -8.15 -2.49 30.94
CA PHE A 847 -7.20 -1.41 30.70
C PHE A 847 -6.06 -1.88 29.81
N LEU A 848 -5.52 -0.94 29.03
CA LEU A 848 -4.33 -1.10 28.20
C LEU A 848 -3.30 -0.01 28.53
N GLY A 849 -2.01 -0.29 28.33
CA GLY A 849 -0.95 0.72 28.45
C GLY A 849 -1.25 1.98 27.61
N GLU A 850 -1.39 1.82 26.30
CA GLU A 850 -1.77 2.88 25.36
C GLU A 850 -2.65 2.36 24.23
N ARG A 851 -3.91 2.82 24.13
CA ARG A 851 -4.94 2.25 23.21
C ARG A 851 -4.68 2.42 21.70
N HIS A 852 -3.67 3.19 21.31
CA HIS A 852 -3.39 3.58 19.91
C HIS A 852 -2.09 3.02 19.33
N GLU A 853 -1.29 2.30 20.11
CA GLU A 853 -0.02 1.72 19.63
C GLU A 853 -0.18 0.32 19.04
N ASP A 854 0.65 -0.06 18.08
CA ASP A 854 0.56 -1.35 17.37
C ASP A 854 1.03 -2.56 18.24
N GLU A 855 1.64 -2.35 19.41
CA GLU A 855 2.25 -3.42 20.25
C GLU A 855 1.40 -3.79 21.49
N LEU A 856 0.08 -3.70 21.36
CA LEU A 856 -0.91 -3.59 22.46
C LEU A 856 -1.22 -4.83 23.32
N VAL A 857 -0.30 -5.76 23.50
CA VAL A 857 -0.62 -7.06 24.11
C VAL A 857 0.01 -7.27 25.49
N GLU A 858 1.24 -6.79 25.70
CA GLU A 858 2.03 -7.10 26.90
C GLU A 858 1.57 -6.30 28.14
N ASP A 859 0.68 -5.33 27.94
CA ASP A 859 0.38 -4.25 28.89
C ASP A 859 -1.14 -4.15 29.15
N SER A 860 -1.77 -5.29 29.41
CA SER A 860 -3.21 -5.39 29.66
C SER A 860 -3.53 -5.75 31.12
N GLU A 861 -4.58 -5.15 31.68
CA GLU A 861 -5.02 -5.47 33.05
C GLU A 861 -6.55 -5.50 33.17
N LEU A 862 -7.06 -6.48 33.92
CA LEU A 862 -8.46 -6.58 34.31
C LEU A 862 -8.63 -6.21 35.78
N VAL A 863 -9.41 -5.15 36.03
CA VAL A 863 -9.66 -4.65 37.38
C VAL A 863 -11.11 -4.93 37.78
N PRO A 864 -11.35 -5.84 38.74
CA PRO A 864 -12.67 -6.03 39.31
C PRO A 864 -13.00 -4.95 40.35
N CYS A 865 -14.25 -4.46 40.38
CA CYS A 865 -14.72 -3.57 41.44
C CYS A 865 -16.06 -4.05 42.03
N ALA A 866 -16.11 -4.24 43.35
CA ALA A 866 -17.29 -4.73 44.06
C ALA A 866 -18.35 -3.65 44.31
N ALA A 867 -17.94 -2.39 44.42
CA ALA A 867 -18.81 -1.27 44.76
C ALA A 867 -18.52 -0.01 43.90
N PRO A 868 -18.64 -0.10 42.57
CA PRO A 868 -18.49 1.05 41.68
C PRO A 868 -19.62 2.05 41.91
N GLY A 869 -19.31 3.33 41.74
CA GLY A 869 -20.23 4.45 41.74
C GLY A 869 -20.92 4.62 40.38
N ALA A 870 -21.38 5.84 40.10
CA ALA A 870 -22.03 6.17 38.84
C ALA A 870 -21.03 6.20 37.67
N LEU A 871 -21.56 6.06 36.45
CA LEU A 871 -20.82 6.29 35.20
C LEU A 871 -20.26 7.71 35.15
N HIS A 872 -19.06 7.85 34.59
CA HIS A 872 -18.49 9.16 34.30
C HIS A 872 -19.29 9.86 33.20
N PRO A 873 -19.52 11.18 33.25
CA PRO A 873 -20.31 11.89 32.22
C PRO A 873 -19.74 11.80 30.80
N GLU A 874 -18.42 11.60 30.68
CA GLU A 874 -17.72 11.47 29.39
C GLU A 874 -17.71 10.03 28.87
N ALA A 875 -18.04 9.04 29.71
CA ALA A 875 -18.06 7.64 29.29
C ALA A 875 -19.33 7.33 28.50
N ARG A 876 -19.19 6.55 27.43
CA ARG A 876 -20.31 6.15 26.57
C ARG A 876 -20.90 4.82 27.04
N PRO A 877 -22.20 4.74 27.37
CA PRO A 877 -22.81 3.47 27.73
C PRO A 877 -22.97 2.56 26.50
N PHE A 878 -22.86 1.25 26.68
CA PHE A 878 -23.16 0.26 25.63
C PHE A 878 -24.03 -0.89 26.15
N ALA A 879 -24.68 -1.61 25.23
CA ALA A 879 -25.56 -2.70 25.58
C ALA A 879 -24.83 -4.05 25.56
N ILE A 880 -25.18 -4.92 26.50
CA ILE A 880 -24.74 -6.32 26.54
C ILE A 880 -25.96 -7.20 26.34
N VAL A 881 -25.98 -7.96 25.26
CA VAL A 881 -27.15 -8.71 24.80
C VAL A 881 -26.92 -10.21 24.97
N PRO A 882 -27.69 -10.89 25.84
CA PRO A 882 -27.58 -12.33 26.00
C PRO A 882 -28.10 -13.09 24.78
N LEU A 883 -27.28 -14.01 24.26
CA LEU A 883 -27.59 -14.88 23.14
C LEU A 883 -27.30 -16.34 23.52
N ASP A 884 -28.21 -17.25 23.21
CA ASP A 884 -27.97 -18.69 23.29
C ASP A 884 -27.60 -19.19 21.88
N LEU A 885 -26.31 -19.45 21.64
CA LEU A 885 -25.77 -19.78 20.32
C LEU A 885 -25.24 -21.22 20.27
N PRO A 886 -25.44 -21.97 19.17
CA PRO A 886 -24.91 -23.32 19.04
C PRO A 886 -23.38 -23.32 18.95
N GLY A 887 -22.71 -24.22 19.66
CA GLY A 887 -21.24 -24.26 19.73
C GLY A 887 -20.53 -24.34 18.37
N GLY A 888 -21.19 -24.91 17.35
CA GLY A 888 -20.67 -24.95 15.98
C GLY A 888 -20.46 -23.59 15.31
N VAL A 889 -20.97 -22.48 15.87
CA VAL A 889 -20.72 -21.12 15.37
C VAL A 889 -19.24 -20.71 15.48
N PHE A 890 -18.54 -21.25 16.48
CA PHE A 890 -17.14 -20.94 16.74
C PHE A 890 -16.16 -21.79 15.91
N ALA A 891 -16.66 -22.82 15.23
CA ALA A 891 -15.83 -23.65 14.35
C ALA A 891 -15.27 -22.86 13.17
N ARG A 892 -13.96 -22.98 12.92
CA ARG A 892 -13.26 -22.33 11.79
C ARG A 892 -13.83 -22.72 10.42
N ARG A 893 -14.39 -23.94 10.31
CA ARG A 893 -15.09 -24.43 9.12
C ARG A 893 -16.37 -25.15 9.52
N THR A 894 -17.45 -24.85 8.82
CA THR A 894 -18.73 -25.54 8.94
C THR A 894 -19.40 -25.58 7.58
N ASP A 895 -20.00 -26.72 7.21
CA ASP A 895 -20.76 -26.86 5.96
C ASP A 895 -22.22 -26.39 6.12
N ASN A 896 -22.63 -25.99 7.32
CA ASN A 896 -23.98 -25.50 7.59
C ASN A 896 -24.06 -23.99 7.25
N PRO A 897 -24.85 -23.59 6.23
CA PRO A 897 -24.94 -22.19 5.80
C PRO A 897 -25.56 -21.27 6.86
N GLU A 898 -26.47 -21.79 7.71
CA GLU A 898 -27.06 -21.00 8.79
C GLU A 898 -26.04 -20.70 9.89
N LEU A 899 -25.13 -21.65 10.18
CA LEU A 899 -24.02 -21.43 11.11
C LEU A 899 -22.96 -20.49 10.52
N GLN A 900 -22.68 -20.56 9.22
CA GLN A 900 -21.78 -19.61 8.56
C GLN A 900 -22.33 -18.17 8.65
N GLN A 901 -23.62 -18.00 8.38
CA GLN A 901 -24.28 -16.70 8.49
C GLN A 901 -24.31 -16.21 9.94
N LEU A 902 -24.62 -17.08 10.90
CA LEU A 902 -24.63 -16.73 12.32
C LEU A 902 -23.24 -16.34 12.82
N ARG A 903 -22.19 -17.06 12.39
CA ARG A 903 -20.79 -16.73 12.70
C ARG A 903 -20.44 -15.35 12.18
N LYS A 904 -20.82 -15.03 10.94
CA LYS A 904 -20.59 -13.71 10.35
C LYS A 904 -21.31 -12.59 11.12
N LEU A 905 -22.55 -12.82 11.55
CA LEU A 905 -23.29 -11.83 12.35
C LEU A 905 -22.65 -11.61 13.74
N LEU A 906 -22.20 -12.69 14.39
CA LEU A 906 -21.51 -12.58 15.67
C LEU A 906 -20.15 -11.89 15.55
N PHE A 907 -19.37 -12.25 14.51
CA PHE A 907 -18.07 -11.64 14.23
C PHE A 907 -18.19 -10.14 13.91
N ASN A 908 -19.28 -9.72 13.25
CA ASN A 908 -19.54 -8.31 12.97
C ASN A 908 -20.18 -7.53 14.13
N CYS A 909 -20.34 -8.14 15.31
CA CYS A 909 -20.70 -7.40 16.52
C CYS A 909 -19.49 -6.56 16.98
N ASP A 910 -19.75 -5.50 17.76
CA ASP A 910 -18.67 -4.63 18.24
C ASP A 910 -17.71 -5.40 19.19
N GLY A 911 -18.23 -6.45 19.85
CA GLY A 911 -17.48 -7.48 20.58
C GLY A 911 -18.42 -8.56 21.13
N TYR A 912 -17.90 -9.55 21.87
CA TYR A 912 -18.72 -10.49 22.64
C TYR A 912 -17.97 -11.16 23.79
N ALA A 913 -18.67 -11.56 24.84
CA ALA A 913 -18.15 -12.36 25.96
C ALA A 913 -18.68 -13.79 26.00
N LEU A 914 -17.89 -14.68 26.59
CA LEU A 914 -18.09 -16.13 26.68
C LEU A 914 -18.08 -16.84 25.32
N GLY A 915 -18.24 -18.16 25.34
CA GLY A 915 -18.15 -18.99 24.14
C GLY A 915 -16.69 -19.36 23.83
N GLU A 916 -16.29 -19.23 22.57
CA GLU A 916 -14.93 -19.50 22.11
C GLU A 916 -14.49 -18.34 21.17
N PRO A 917 -13.18 -18.04 21.07
CA PRO A 917 -12.68 -16.99 20.19
C PRO A 917 -12.91 -17.29 18.70
N ILE A 918 -13.31 -16.27 17.93
CA ILE A 918 -13.38 -16.33 16.47
C ILE A 918 -12.07 -15.80 15.89
N TRP A 919 -11.15 -16.72 15.62
CA TRP A 919 -9.84 -16.41 15.06
C TRP A 919 -9.91 -15.90 13.61
N ILE A 920 -9.22 -14.78 13.35
CA ILE A 920 -8.93 -14.29 11.99
C ILE A 920 -7.82 -15.15 11.38
N GLN A 921 -6.75 -15.35 12.14
CA GLN A 921 -5.55 -16.08 11.73
C GLN A 921 -5.48 -17.47 12.38
N SER A 922 -4.29 -17.89 12.83
CA SER A 922 -4.07 -19.14 13.55
C SER A 922 -4.52 -19.00 15.02
N PRO A 923 -5.10 -20.02 15.66
CA PRO A 923 -5.49 -19.91 17.07
C PRO A 923 -4.30 -19.71 18.00
N GLU A 924 -4.36 -18.68 18.86
CA GLU A 924 -3.33 -18.35 19.86
C GLU A 924 -3.93 -18.28 21.28
N PRO A 925 -4.36 -19.41 21.85
CA PRO A 925 -5.01 -19.40 23.16
C PRO A 925 -4.01 -19.12 24.29
N MET A 926 -4.26 -18.09 25.09
CA MET A 926 -3.43 -17.75 26.27
C MET A 926 -4.03 -18.18 27.61
N GLY A 927 -5.26 -18.70 27.61
CA GLY A 927 -5.89 -19.19 28.82
C GLY A 927 -7.38 -19.45 28.65
N THR A 928 -8.15 -19.08 29.68
CA THR A 928 -9.62 -19.13 29.60
C THR A 928 -10.11 -17.86 28.90
N PHE A 929 -10.71 -18.01 27.73
CA PHE A 929 -11.25 -16.89 26.95
C PHE A 929 -12.38 -16.19 27.72
N LEU A 930 -12.31 -14.87 27.85
CA LEU A 930 -13.36 -14.07 28.45
C LEU A 930 -14.20 -13.37 27.38
N PHE A 931 -13.58 -12.56 26.53
CA PHE A 931 -14.29 -11.79 25.51
C PHE A 931 -13.39 -11.39 24.34
N GLN A 932 -14.02 -11.06 23.22
CA GLN A 932 -13.41 -10.57 21.99
C GLN A 932 -13.93 -9.15 21.71
N LEU A 933 -13.08 -8.25 21.23
CA LEU A 933 -13.36 -6.84 20.92
C LEU A 933 -12.89 -6.50 19.50
N SER A 934 -13.68 -5.70 18.79
CA SER A 934 -13.28 -5.11 17.51
C SER A 934 -12.68 -3.71 17.68
N GLU A 935 -12.16 -3.13 16.60
CA GLU A 935 -11.66 -1.75 16.53
C GLU A 935 -12.68 -0.68 16.93
N SER A 936 -13.98 -1.00 16.94
CA SER A 936 -15.02 -0.04 17.31
C SER A 936 -14.95 0.44 18.76
N PHE A 937 -14.16 -0.23 19.61
CA PHE A 937 -13.79 0.22 20.94
C PHE A 937 -12.68 1.30 20.96
N GLY A 938 -12.27 1.82 19.79
CA GLY A 938 -11.20 2.81 19.67
C GLY A 938 -9.81 2.19 19.86
N LEU A 939 -9.67 0.92 19.47
CA LEU A 939 -8.44 0.16 19.50
C LEU A 939 -7.76 0.24 18.14
N ASN A 940 -6.44 0.43 18.12
CA ASN A 940 -5.64 0.23 16.91
C ASN A 940 -5.28 -1.26 16.78
N LEU A 941 -5.96 -1.97 15.87
CA LEU A 941 -5.78 -3.41 15.65
C LEU A 941 -5.35 -3.73 14.20
N GLY A 942 -4.79 -2.77 13.47
CA GLY A 942 -4.38 -2.93 12.07
C GLY A 942 -5.54 -2.86 11.06
N ASP A 943 -5.46 -3.63 9.98
CA ASP A 943 -6.50 -3.68 8.94
C ASP A 943 -7.64 -4.63 9.35
N SER A 944 -8.65 -4.12 10.06
CA SER A 944 -9.85 -4.86 10.51
C SER A 944 -9.55 -5.99 11.50
N GLY A 945 -8.85 -5.66 12.59
CA GLY A 945 -8.45 -6.61 13.62
C GLY A 945 -9.44 -6.86 14.74
N GLU A 946 -9.14 -7.91 15.52
CA GLU A 946 -9.91 -8.36 16.68
C GLU A 946 -8.96 -8.65 17.85
N MET A 947 -9.30 -8.15 19.04
CA MET A 947 -8.59 -8.39 20.29
C MET A 947 -9.32 -9.47 21.10
N TYR A 948 -8.58 -10.40 21.69
CA TYR A 948 -9.04 -11.51 22.53
C TYR A 948 -8.51 -11.30 23.94
N VAL A 949 -9.39 -11.33 24.94
CA VAL A 949 -9.06 -11.10 26.35
C VAL A 949 -9.28 -12.36 27.17
N TRP A 950 -8.35 -12.65 28.08
CA TRP A 950 -8.25 -13.89 28.84
C TRP A 950 -8.44 -13.68 30.34
N ALA A 951 -8.76 -14.75 31.06
CA ALA A 951 -9.10 -14.69 32.48
C ALA A 951 -7.95 -14.24 33.41
N GLY A 952 -6.69 -14.29 32.95
CA GLY A 952 -5.55 -13.77 33.71
C GLY A 952 -5.34 -12.26 33.55
N GLY A 953 -6.15 -11.58 32.73
CA GLY A 953 -5.99 -10.16 32.42
C GLY A 953 -5.20 -9.92 31.14
N GLU A 954 -4.50 -10.94 30.64
CA GLU A 954 -3.78 -10.85 29.38
C GLU A 954 -4.77 -10.68 28.22
N ALA A 955 -4.35 -9.97 27.19
CA ALA A 955 -5.00 -9.94 25.88
C ALA A 955 -4.06 -10.51 24.81
N ASN A 956 -4.53 -10.63 23.58
CA ASN A 956 -3.77 -10.66 22.33
C ASN A 956 -4.69 -10.21 21.19
N TRP A 957 -4.18 -9.89 20.01
CA TRP A 957 -5.01 -9.45 18.88
C TRP A 957 -4.52 -10.01 17.55
N GLN A 958 -5.38 -10.00 16.53
CA GLN A 958 -5.07 -10.43 15.16
C GLN A 958 -5.71 -9.49 14.14
N CYS A 959 -5.04 -9.20 13.02
CA CYS A 959 -5.60 -8.51 11.86
C CYS A 959 -5.63 -9.40 10.60
N TYR A 960 -6.20 -8.89 9.50
CA TYR A 960 -6.30 -9.61 8.23
C TYR A 960 -5.02 -9.70 7.41
#